data_AF-A0A1M7HQ07-F1
#
_entry.id   AF-A0A1M7HQ07-F1
#
_cell.length_a   1.000
_cell.length_b   1.000
_cell.length_c   1.000
_cell.angle_alpha   90.00
_cell.angle_beta   90.00
_cell.angle_gamma   90.00
#
_symmetry.space_group_name_H-M   'P 1'
#
loop_
_entity.id
_entity.type
_entity.pdbx_description
1 polymer ?
#
loop_
_entity_poly.entity_id
_entity_poly.type
_entity_poly.pdbx_seq_one_letter_code
_entity_poly.pdbx_strand_id
1 'polypeptide(L)'
;MDPKQNRPQGRRKNVTSGGNGAHRRGDGLGTGPVGSGSYTGGSTGGGGGMKRAAAGGGGLSLLVIIGIILFKFMGGSGAGGGTSNGGGGGNLLGSLLGGGSAPSGFDFSTEDTASGSTTSDAAVDTSVATGSREKRTVIKGNNEDVVTIMVYMCGTDLESKYGMASSDMQEMSAASYGDNVNVIVFTGGCSKWKSTGISNKVNQVYQIKNGQVGRLVEDAGTKAMTDPNNLSWFIKYCAQNFPANRNELILWDHGGGSVTGYGYDEKNKSSGSMSLAGVNQALKSGGVKFDFIGFDACLMATAETALMLNEHADYLIASEETEPGIGWYYTNWLTKLGSNTSMSTLDIGKNIVDDFVSECAKKCRGQKTTLSVIDLAEFSNTVPKDLNAFAKSVSAKISKDEYKDISNARYSTREFAESTRIDQVDLVNLAENVGTPEGKALADTLKKAVKYNRTSTNMTNAYGVSIYFPYQRTSYVDTACNTYNQIGMDSEYSKCIKQFAKLETGGQIAAGGSGSPLSSLFGLGGSSGSSGSSDMIGSLLSSFLGGGGRSITGLDDSNTSFMQDTDVEDTAEYLSTHYFDASKLVWEKQNDSYTMKLSEDQWSMVHKLDLNMFYDDGEGYIDLGLDNIYDWTEDGDLLADTEKNWLSINGNVVAYYHTDTTTSGDDTIITGYVPAFLNGERVNLIIVFNNANPNGFIAGASTDYVNGETNAVAKNLTELNNGDKLDFICDYYDYDMNYQDSYMIGEQVTYSDNMTISNTSVGDGACHILYRFSDIYNQDYWTEPIVIK
;
A
#
# COMPACT_ATOMS: atom_id res chain seq x y z
N MET A 1 -10.56 18.09 -0.98
CA MET A 1 -10.75 19.56 -1.10
C MET A 1 -12.05 19.96 -0.40
N ASP A 2 -12.08 21.09 0.29
CA ASP A 2 -13.31 21.69 0.84
C ASP A 2 -14.27 22.00 -0.33
N PRO A 3 -15.48 21.41 -0.36
CA PRO A 3 -16.41 21.57 -1.47
C PRO A 3 -17.00 22.99 -1.59
N LYS A 4 -16.86 23.85 -0.58
CA LYS A 4 -17.36 25.23 -0.59
C LYS A 4 -16.34 26.23 -1.13
N GLN A 5 -15.05 25.97 -0.91
CA GLN A 5 -13.98 26.90 -1.24
C GLN A 5 -12.99 26.34 -2.29
N ASN A 6 -13.08 25.05 -2.63
CA ASN A 6 -12.13 24.33 -3.48
C ASN A 6 -10.68 24.49 -3.01
N ARG A 7 -10.46 24.32 -1.70
CA ARG A 7 -9.15 24.47 -1.03
C ARG A 7 -8.84 23.25 -0.18
N PRO A 8 -7.57 23.02 0.21
CA PRO A 8 -7.23 21.97 1.16
C PRO A 8 -8.04 22.10 2.46
N GLN A 9 -8.50 20.98 3.01
CA GLN A 9 -9.30 20.95 4.24
C GLN A 9 -8.42 20.51 5.40
N GLY A 10 -8.39 21.32 6.47
CA GLY A 10 -7.64 20.98 7.69
C GLY A 10 -8.43 20.07 8.62
N ARG A 11 -7.73 19.22 9.37
CA ARG A 11 -8.36 18.44 10.45
C ARG A 11 -8.65 19.33 11.66
N ARG A 12 -9.64 18.92 12.47
CA ARG A 12 -9.89 19.57 13.77
C ARG A 12 -8.86 19.10 14.80
N LYS A 13 -8.40 20.02 15.65
CA LYS A 13 -7.58 19.68 16.82
C LYS A 13 -8.46 19.27 18.00
N ASN A 14 -8.02 18.24 18.71
CA ASN A 14 -8.58 17.83 20.00
C ASN A 14 -7.61 18.26 21.11
N VAL A 15 -7.62 19.55 21.46
CA VAL A 15 -6.68 20.09 22.46
C VAL A 15 -7.10 19.63 23.85
N THR A 16 -6.21 18.93 24.56
CA THR A 16 -6.43 18.49 25.94
C THR A 16 -5.36 19.02 26.88
N SER A 17 -5.73 19.23 28.15
CA SER A 17 -4.79 19.59 29.20
C SER A 17 -4.04 18.38 29.72
N GLY A 18 -2.76 18.53 30.05
CA GLY A 18 -1.88 17.41 30.38
C GLY A 18 -1.04 17.00 29.17
N GLY A 19 0.00 16.22 29.38
CA GLY A 19 0.98 15.86 28.35
C GLY A 19 2.41 15.95 28.90
N ASN A 20 3.31 15.17 28.33
CA ASN A 20 4.70 15.06 28.80
C ASN A 20 5.66 16.04 28.11
N GLY A 21 5.16 16.83 27.15
CA GLY A 21 6.00 17.66 26.28
C GLY A 21 6.80 16.83 25.26
N ALA A 22 7.38 17.51 24.28
CA ALA A 22 8.31 16.92 23.33
C ALA A 22 9.70 16.85 23.97
N HIS A 23 10.25 15.64 24.07
CA HIS A 23 11.62 15.44 24.51
C HIS A 23 12.18 14.16 23.89
N ARG A 24 13.45 14.20 23.48
CA ARG A 24 14.16 13.01 22.99
C ARG A 24 14.62 12.15 24.17
N ARG A 25 14.80 10.87 23.91
CA ARG A 25 15.31 9.89 24.86
C ARG A 25 16.33 8.97 24.20
N GLY A 26 17.39 8.64 24.94
CA GLY A 26 18.44 7.73 24.47
C GLY A 26 19.42 8.37 23.48
N ASP A 27 20.26 7.52 22.89
CA ASP A 27 21.23 7.90 21.85
C ASP A 27 20.60 7.78 20.45
N GLY A 28 21.28 8.31 19.43
CA GLY A 28 20.87 8.16 18.02
C GLY A 28 20.72 6.69 17.62
N LEU A 29 19.64 6.38 16.90
CA LEU A 29 19.22 5.01 16.61
C LEU A 29 19.95 4.37 15.43
N GLY A 30 20.57 5.15 14.54
CA GLY A 30 21.20 4.68 13.31
C GLY A 30 20.22 4.05 12.31
N THR A 31 18.92 4.36 12.42
CA THR A 31 17.86 3.76 11.60
C THR A 31 17.52 4.56 10.34
N GLY A 32 18.17 5.70 10.15
CA GLY A 32 17.85 6.64 9.07
C GLY A 32 16.57 7.43 9.34
N PRO A 33 16.23 8.37 8.43
CA PRO A 33 15.12 9.30 8.64
C PRO A 33 13.77 8.58 8.68
N VAL A 34 12.79 9.19 9.34
CA VAL A 34 11.41 8.69 9.46
C VAL A 34 10.40 9.48 8.64
N GLY A 35 10.73 10.68 8.19
CA GLY A 35 9.88 11.46 7.28
C GLY A 35 9.97 10.96 5.83
N SER A 36 8.82 10.83 5.15
CA SER A 36 8.72 10.40 3.74
C SER A 36 9.30 11.42 2.73
N GLY A 37 9.68 12.61 3.18
CA GLY A 37 10.51 13.54 2.42
C GLY A 37 11.95 13.42 2.88
N SER A 38 12.76 12.56 2.25
CA SER A 38 14.20 12.55 2.50
C SER A 38 14.76 13.94 2.19
N TYR A 39 15.15 14.69 3.23
CA TYR A 39 15.78 16.00 3.14
C TYR A 39 17.23 15.93 2.60
N THR A 40 17.53 14.95 1.76
CA THR A 40 18.87 14.71 1.22
C THR A 40 19.10 15.54 -0.04
N GLY A 41 19.17 16.85 0.13
CA GLY A 41 19.89 17.75 -0.77
C GLY A 41 21.38 17.69 -0.45
N GLY A 42 22.00 16.52 -0.60
CA GLY A 42 23.40 16.31 -0.23
C GLY A 42 24.03 15.28 -1.15
N SER A 43 24.81 15.74 -2.12
CA SER A 43 25.71 14.89 -2.90
C SER A 43 26.60 14.11 -1.92
N THR A 44 26.37 12.82 -1.74
CA THR A 44 27.43 11.92 -1.28
C THR A 44 28.31 11.65 -2.48
N GLY A 45 29.20 12.61 -2.75
CA GLY A 45 30.29 12.45 -3.70
C GLY A 45 31.17 11.28 -3.27
N GLY A 46 30.87 10.09 -3.81
CA GLY A 46 31.70 8.91 -3.68
C GLY A 46 33.00 9.10 -4.47
N GLY A 47 34.01 9.67 -3.82
CA GLY A 47 35.35 9.81 -4.37
C GLY A 47 36.39 9.91 -3.27
N GLY A 48 37.04 8.79 -2.91
CA GLY A 48 38.09 8.84 -1.90
C GLY A 48 38.74 7.54 -1.44
N GLY A 49 39.32 6.77 -2.36
CA GLY A 49 40.60 6.07 -2.12
C GLY A 49 40.62 4.84 -1.20
N MET A 50 40.61 3.64 -1.82
CA MET A 50 41.21 2.44 -1.23
C MET A 50 42.65 2.73 -0.77
N LYS A 51 42.88 2.76 0.54
CA LYS A 51 44.22 2.54 1.10
C LYS A 51 44.41 1.04 1.36
N ARG A 52 45.11 0.39 0.42
CA ARG A 52 45.84 -0.85 0.70
C ARG A 52 46.94 -0.56 1.73
N ALA A 53 46.89 -1.24 2.86
CA ALA A 53 48.04 -1.54 3.72
C ALA A 53 47.84 -2.97 4.21
N ALA A 54 48.48 -3.95 3.57
CA ALA A 54 49.83 -4.45 3.88
C ALA A 54 49.79 -5.55 4.94
N ALA A 55 50.40 -6.68 4.57
CA ALA A 55 50.38 -7.95 5.25
C ALA A 55 51.15 -7.96 6.58
N GLY A 56 50.68 -8.82 7.49
CA GLY A 56 51.36 -9.34 8.68
C GLY A 56 50.28 -9.96 9.57
N GLY A 57 50.26 -11.25 9.93
CA GLY A 57 51.33 -12.22 10.10
C GLY A 57 51.34 -12.66 11.57
N GLY A 58 50.83 -13.86 11.85
CA GLY A 58 50.84 -14.51 13.18
C GLY A 58 49.49 -14.44 13.90
N GLY A 59 48.92 -15.47 14.53
CA GLY A 59 49.42 -16.78 14.94
C GLY A 59 48.75 -17.13 16.29
N LEU A 60 47.92 -18.18 16.31
CA LEU A 60 47.52 -19.06 17.44
C LEU A 60 47.50 -18.51 18.89
N SER A 61 46.36 -18.63 19.61
CA SER A 61 46.15 -19.57 20.76
C SER A 61 44.93 -19.23 21.66
N LEU A 62 44.01 -20.19 21.74
CA LEU A 62 43.25 -20.76 22.90
C LEU A 62 42.89 -19.97 24.18
N LEU A 63 41.61 -20.05 24.60
CA LEU A 63 41.04 -20.56 25.91
C LEU A 63 39.60 -20.03 26.11
N VAL A 64 38.52 -20.80 25.88
CA VAL A 64 37.78 -21.74 26.77
C VAL A 64 37.35 -21.16 28.14
N ILE A 65 36.04 -20.90 28.32
CA ILE A 65 35.26 -21.24 29.53
C ILE A 65 33.83 -21.64 29.12
N ILE A 66 33.43 -22.86 29.54
CA ILE A 66 32.04 -23.40 29.58
C ILE A 66 31.75 -23.78 31.05
N GLY A 67 30.50 -23.61 31.48
CA GLY A 67 29.89 -24.29 32.64
C GLY A 67 28.40 -23.95 32.71
N ILE A 68 27.50 -24.72 32.07
CA ILE A 68 26.75 -25.90 32.59
C ILE A 68 25.86 -25.59 33.80
N ILE A 69 24.53 -25.62 33.61
CA ILE A 69 23.56 -26.31 34.49
C ILE A 69 22.42 -26.88 33.65
N LEU A 70 22.27 -28.21 33.67
CA LEU A 70 21.08 -28.97 33.25
C LEU A 70 21.02 -30.25 34.08
N PHE A 71 19.80 -30.63 34.50
CA PHE A 71 19.28 -31.90 35.08
C PHE A 71 18.49 -31.62 36.39
N LYS A 72 17.34 -32.22 36.71
CA LYS A 72 16.50 -33.36 36.25
C LYS A 72 15.14 -33.17 36.97
N PHE A 73 13.98 -33.65 36.52
CA PHE A 73 13.46 -34.98 36.88
C PHE A 73 12.11 -35.26 36.18
N MET A 74 12.01 -36.47 35.60
CA MET A 74 10.76 -37.23 35.42
C MET A 74 10.90 -38.55 36.18
N GLY A 75 9.80 -39.05 36.73
CA GLY A 75 9.54 -40.48 36.93
C GLY A 75 9.50 -40.96 38.40
N GLY A 76 8.32 -41.40 38.85
CA GLY A 76 8.16 -42.11 40.12
C GLY A 76 6.70 -42.50 40.42
N SER A 77 6.35 -43.73 40.04
CA SER A 77 5.10 -44.46 40.33
C SER A 77 4.88 -44.77 41.83
N GLY A 78 3.63 -44.83 42.28
CA GLY A 78 3.25 -45.37 43.59
C GLY A 78 1.73 -45.48 43.78
N ALA A 79 1.28 -46.65 44.25
CA ALA A 79 -0.09 -47.16 44.21
C ALA A 79 -0.87 -47.04 45.55
N GLY A 80 -2.19 -47.27 45.48
CA GLY A 80 -3.11 -47.59 46.59
C GLY A 80 -4.32 -46.66 46.66
N GLY A 81 -5.58 -47.08 46.76
CA GLY A 81 -6.24 -48.39 46.93
C GLY A 81 -7.62 -48.18 47.61
N GLY A 82 -8.66 -48.91 47.17
CA GLY A 82 -9.95 -49.15 47.87
C GLY A 82 -11.16 -48.34 47.35
N THR A 83 -12.08 -48.89 46.53
CA THR A 83 -13.29 -49.72 46.84
C THR A 83 -14.36 -48.98 47.67
N SER A 84 -15.67 -48.99 47.43
CA SER A 84 -16.60 -49.66 46.48
C SER A 84 -18.05 -49.19 46.77
N ASN A 85 -19.00 -49.56 45.89
CA ASN A 85 -20.47 -49.42 45.92
C ASN A 85 -21.06 -48.06 45.50
N GLY A 86 -21.99 -47.96 44.54
CA GLY A 86 -22.66 -48.98 43.73
C GLY A 86 -23.97 -48.41 43.15
N GLY A 87 -24.26 -48.75 41.89
CA GLY A 87 -25.63 -48.84 41.35
C GLY A 87 -26.17 -47.66 40.54
N GLY A 88 -26.55 -47.94 39.28
CA GLY A 88 -27.51 -47.14 38.52
C GLY A 88 -27.04 -46.71 37.14
N GLY A 89 -27.22 -47.58 36.14
CA GLY A 89 -26.85 -47.32 34.75
C GLY A 89 -27.77 -46.36 34.01
N GLY A 90 -27.29 -45.85 32.88
CA GLY A 90 -28.10 -45.24 31.83
C GLY A 90 -27.51 -43.95 31.25
N ASN A 91 -27.04 -44.04 30.01
CA ASN A 91 -26.90 -42.96 29.03
C ASN A 91 -25.93 -41.80 29.33
N LEU A 92 -24.65 -42.01 29.01
CA LEU A 92 -23.70 -40.94 28.66
C LEU A 92 -23.36 -41.00 27.16
N LEU A 93 -24.40 -41.03 26.31
CA LEU A 93 -24.27 -40.97 24.85
C LEU A 93 -25.42 -40.13 24.22
N GLY A 94 -25.90 -39.12 24.95
CA GLY A 94 -26.96 -38.18 24.52
C GLY A 94 -26.62 -36.70 24.76
N SER A 95 -25.40 -36.38 25.22
CA SER A 95 -24.94 -35.00 25.42
C SER A 95 -24.01 -34.50 24.30
N LEU A 96 -23.92 -35.23 23.18
CA LEU A 96 -23.01 -34.91 22.09
C LEU A 96 -23.69 -34.61 20.75
N LEU A 97 -25.03 -34.65 20.65
CA LEU A 97 -25.73 -34.26 19.43
C LEU A 97 -27.14 -33.73 19.74
N GLY A 98 -27.37 -32.46 19.38
CA GLY A 98 -28.65 -32.02 18.82
C GLY A 98 -29.48 -31.02 19.62
N GLY A 99 -29.72 -29.87 19.00
CA GLY A 99 -31.06 -29.27 18.96
C GLY A 99 -31.27 -28.03 19.82
N GLY A 100 -31.14 -26.85 19.20
CA GLY A 100 -31.57 -25.58 19.78
C GLY A 100 -32.06 -24.63 18.71
N SER A 101 -33.38 -24.55 18.59
CA SER A 101 -34.21 -23.78 17.66
C SER A 101 -33.76 -22.32 17.42
N ALA A 102 -33.95 -21.87 16.18
CA ALA A 102 -33.79 -20.48 15.76
C ALA A 102 -34.74 -19.53 16.52
N PRO A 103 -34.25 -18.39 17.04
CA PRO A 103 -35.09 -17.24 17.35
C PRO A 103 -35.23 -16.38 16.08
N SER A 104 -36.45 -16.35 15.56
CA SER A 104 -36.92 -15.35 14.61
C SER A 104 -36.96 -13.97 15.27
N GLY A 105 -36.25 -12.99 14.69
CA GLY A 105 -36.38 -11.58 15.06
C GLY A 105 -35.05 -10.88 15.31
N PHE A 106 -34.25 -10.69 14.26
CA PHE A 106 -33.20 -9.67 14.23
C PHE A 106 -33.38 -8.87 12.95
N ASP A 107 -34.04 -7.73 13.11
CA ASP A 107 -34.25 -6.71 12.09
C ASP A 107 -33.01 -5.81 12.08
N PHE A 108 -32.22 -5.87 11.02
CA PHE A 108 -31.11 -4.95 10.78
C PHE A 108 -31.65 -3.76 9.99
N SER A 109 -31.86 -2.64 10.67
CA SER A 109 -32.09 -1.36 10.01
C SER A 109 -30.77 -0.89 9.38
N THR A 110 -30.67 -1.00 8.06
CA THR A 110 -29.62 -0.40 7.24
C THR A 110 -30.06 1.00 6.83
N GLU A 111 -29.68 2.02 7.59
CA GLU A 111 -29.63 3.39 7.11
C GLU A 111 -28.29 3.99 7.55
N ASP A 112 -27.30 3.89 6.67
CA ASP A 112 -26.33 4.95 6.43
C ASP A 112 -25.67 4.67 5.07
N THR A 113 -25.91 5.58 4.13
CA THR A 113 -25.57 5.45 2.71
C THR A 113 -24.37 6.32 2.39
N ALA A 114 -23.21 5.70 2.17
CA ALA A 114 -22.09 6.34 1.48
C ALA A 114 -22.21 6.02 -0.02
N SER A 115 -22.59 7.03 -0.82
CA SER A 115 -22.67 6.92 -2.26
C SER A 115 -21.29 6.61 -2.84
N GLY A 116 -21.16 5.43 -3.44
CA GLY A 116 -19.90 4.91 -4.01
C GLY A 116 -19.60 3.47 -3.58
N SER A 117 -20.28 3.00 -2.52
CA SER A 117 -20.15 1.64 -2.01
C SER A 117 -21.12 0.67 -2.69
N THR A 118 -20.62 -0.34 -3.40
CA THR A 118 -21.36 -1.60 -3.54
C THR A 118 -21.12 -2.47 -2.30
N THR A 119 -21.63 -2.08 -1.13
CA THR A 119 -21.67 -2.97 0.03
C THR A 119 -23.02 -3.65 0.14
N SER A 120 -22.94 -4.97 0.36
CA SER A 120 -23.93 -5.90 0.90
C SER A 120 -25.16 -6.19 0.04
N ASP A 121 -25.32 -7.47 -0.32
CA ASP A 121 -26.44 -8.14 -1.01
C ASP A 121 -26.59 -8.04 -2.54
N ALA A 122 -25.68 -7.39 -3.28
CA ALA A 122 -25.70 -7.49 -4.74
C ALA A 122 -25.40 -8.93 -5.18
N ALA A 123 -26.25 -9.50 -6.04
CA ALA A 123 -25.96 -10.74 -6.74
C ALA A 123 -24.76 -10.52 -7.69
N VAL A 124 -24.00 -11.58 -7.97
CA VAL A 124 -22.96 -11.55 -9.00
C VAL A 124 -23.58 -11.14 -10.35
N ASP A 125 -22.91 -10.26 -11.09
CA ASP A 125 -23.30 -10.01 -12.47
C ASP A 125 -22.88 -11.22 -13.33
N THR A 126 -23.87 -11.87 -13.93
CA THR A 126 -23.67 -13.05 -14.79
C THR A 126 -23.81 -12.72 -16.27
N SER A 127 -24.13 -11.46 -16.60
CA SER A 127 -24.20 -11.01 -17.99
C SER A 127 -22.80 -11.01 -18.60
N VAL A 128 -22.72 -11.27 -19.91
CA VAL A 128 -21.47 -11.24 -20.66
C VAL A 128 -21.67 -10.39 -21.91
N ALA A 129 -20.77 -9.43 -22.14
CA ALA A 129 -20.83 -8.57 -23.30
C ALA A 129 -20.73 -9.39 -24.60
N THR A 130 -21.50 -9.00 -25.61
CA THR A 130 -21.47 -9.65 -26.93
C THR A 130 -20.08 -9.53 -27.56
N GLY A 131 -19.60 -10.61 -28.18
CA GLY A 131 -18.27 -10.68 -28.81
C GLY A 131 -17.15 -11.14 -27.88
N SER A 132 -17.41 -11.25 -26.57
CA SER A 132 -16.48 -11.83 -25.61
C SER A 132 -16.26 -13.31 -25.96
N ARG A 133 -15.03 -13.82 -25.79
CA ARG A 133 -14.76 -15.23 -26.05
C ARG A 133 -15.56 -16.13 -25.11
N GLU A 134 -15.87 -17.33 -25.57
CA GLU A 134 -16.38 -18.40 -24.70
C GLU A 134 -15.39 -18.71 -23.57
N LYS A 135 -15.92 -19.14 -22.42
CA LYS A 135 -15.12 -19.60 -21.28
C LYS A 135 -14.31 -20.83 -21.67
N ARG A 136 -13.05 -20.92 -21.22
CA ARG A 136 -12.15 -22.03 -21.51
C ARG A 136 -12.45 -23.23 -20.62
N THR A 137 -12.88 -22.95 -19.39
CA THR A 137 -13.30 -23.96 -18.44
C THR A 137 -14.69 -24.44 -18.78
N VAL A 138 -14.82 -25.76 -18.92
CA VAL A 138 -16.11 -26.42 -19.18
C VAL A 138 -16.52 -27.13 -17.89
N ILE A 139 -17.53 -26.57 -17.23
CA ILE A 139 -18.17 -27.18 -16.06
C ILE A 139 -19.08 -28.31 -16.56
N LYS A 140 -18.86 -29.53 -16.07
CA LYS A 140 -19.65 -30.71 -16.45
C LYS A 140 -21.04 -30.72 -15.80
N GLY A 141 -21.15 -30.19 -14.59
CA GLY A 141 -22.38 -30.22 -13.81
C GLY A 141 -22.49 -31.46 -12.92
N ASN A 142 -23.58 -31.52 -12.14
CA ASN A 142 -23.94 -32.66 -11.28
C ASN A 142 -22.85 -33.10 -10.28
N ASN A 143 -21.95 -32.20 -9.86
CA ASN A 143 -20.86 -32.51 -8.93
C ASN A 143 -19.83 -33.51 -9.52
N GLU A 144 -19.74 -33.61 -10.85
CA GLU A 144 -18.82 -34.50 -11.58
C GLU A 144 -17.52 -33.81 -12.03
N ASP A 145 -17.39 -32.53 -11.71
CA ASP A 145 -16.19 -31.75 -11.99
C ASP A 145 -15.04 -32.19 -11.07
N VAL A 146 -13.86 -32.40 -11.66
CA VAL A 146 -12.61 -32.58 -10.93
C VAL A 146 -11.88 -31.24 -10.97
N VAL A 147 -11.51 -30.74 -9.79
CA VAL A 147 -10.86 -29.45 -9.59
C VAL A 147 -9.44 -29.66 -9.06
N THR A 148 -8.47 -28.99 -9.66
CA THR A 148 -7.11 -28.87 -9.13
C THR A 148 -6.82 -27.42 -8.82
N ILE A 149 -6.62 -27.14 -7.52
CA ILE A 149 -6.32 -25.82 -6.96
C ILE A 149 -4.83 -25.79 -6.67
N MET A 150 -4.12 -24.94 -7.40
CA MET A 150 -2.68 -24.77 -7.32
C MET A 150 -2.39 -23.52 -6.47
N VAL A 151 -1.86 -23.69 -5.27
CA VAL A 151 -1.47 -22.57 -4.40
C VAL A 151 0.04 -22.41 -4.46
N TYR A 152 0.51 -21.33 -5.09
CA TYR A 152 1.92 -20.97 -5.16
C TYR A 152 2.25 -20.03 -4.00
N MET A 153 2.86 -20.58 -2.95
CA MET A 153 2.99 -19.94 -1.64
C MET A 153 4.45 -19.53 -1.39
N CYS A 154 4.77 -18.31 -1.81
CA CYS A 154 6.03 -17.66 -1.44
C CYS A 154 5.87 -17.12 -0.02
N GLY A 155 6.51 -17.76 0.97
CA GLY A 155 6.21 -17.50 2.38
C GLY A 155 6.73 -16.17 2.92
N THR A 156 7.88 -15.70 2.41
CA THR A 156 8.48 -14.39 2.70
C THR A 156 8.62 -14.06 4.18
N ASP A 157 8.66 -12.77 4.51
CA ASP A 157 8.59 -12.31 5.90
C ASP A 157 7.20 -12.47 6.53
N LEU A 158 6.15 -12.61 5.71
CA LEU A 158 4.81 -12.94 6.19
C LEU A 158 4.78 -14.26 6.96
N GLU A 159 5.52 -15.25 6.49
CA GLU A 159 5.69 -16.53 7.18
C GLU A 159 6.75 -16.44 8.28
N SER A 160 7.93 -15.89 7.98
CA SER A 160 9.05 -15.96 8.93
C SER A 160 8.81 -15.14 10.19
N LYS A 161 8.12 -14.01 10.08
CA LYS A 161 7.71 -13.15 11.21
C LYS A 161 6.34 -13.51 11.75
N TYR A 162 5.31 -13.58 10.91
CA TYR A 162 3.91 -13.59 11.35
C TYR A 162 3.21 -14.97 11.24
N GLY A 163 3.71 -15.89 10.40
CA GLY A 163 3.12 -17.22 10.24
C GLY A 163 1.85 -17.25 9.41
N MET A 164 1.67 -16.30 8.49
CA MET A 164 0.42 -16.16 7.72
C MET A 164 0.23 -17.33 6.75
N ALA A 165 1.26 -17.73 6.00
CA ALA A 165 1.22 -18.89 5.12
C ALA A 165 0.88 -20.19 5.88
N SER A 166 1.48 -20.36 7.07
CA SER A 166 1.13 -21.46 7.99
C SER A 166 -0.33 -21.43 8.44
N SER A 167 -0.89 -20.25 8.69
CA SER A 167 -2.30 -20.09 9.09
C SER A 167 -3.24 -20.45 7.95
N ASP A 168 -2.96 -20.00 6.73
CA ASP A 168 -3.79 -20.33 5.56
C ASP A 168 -3.76 -21.83 5.23
N MET A 169 -2.60 -22.48 5.38
CA MET A 169 -2.52 -23.94 5.25
C MET A 169 -3.37 -24.67 6.31
N GLN A 170 -3.53 -24.11 7.52
CA GLN A 170 -4.43 -24.65 8.54
C GLN A 170 -5.89 -24.43 8.17
N GLU A 171 -6.25 -23.28 7.61
CA GLU A 171 -7.60 -23.01 7.09
C GLU A 171 -7.97 -23.97 5.94
N MET A 172 -7.06 -24.16 4.99
CA MET A 172 -7.22 -25.16 3.92
C MET A 172 -7.37 -26.59 4.47
N SER A 173 -6.70 -26.91 5.58
CA SER A 173 -6.81 -28.20 6.25
C SER A 173 -8.13 -28.36 7.02
N ALA A 174 -8.72 -27.26 7.51
CA ALA A 174 -9.99 -27.27 8.20
C ALA A 174 -11.20 -27.42 7.25
N ALA A 175 -11.02 -27.13 5.96
CA ALA A 175 -12.06 -27.28 4.95
C ALA A 175 -12.46 -28.75 4.73
N SER A 176 -13.74 -28.97 4.36
CA SER A 176 -14.27 -30.30 4.04
C SER A 176 -14.57 -30.43 2.55
N TYR A 177 -13.78 -31.25 1.84
CA TYR A 177 -13.97 -31.54 0.42
C TYR A 177 -13.70 -33.01 0.09
N GLY A 178 -14.35 -33.50 -0.97
CA GLY A 178 -14.24 -34.88 -1.44
C GLY A 178 -13.04 -35.13 -2.38
N ASP A 179 -12.96 -36.35 -2.91
CA ASP A 179 -11.85 -36.79 -3.78
C ASP A 179 -11.76 -36.07 -5.13
N ASN A 180 -12.81 -35.36 -5.53
CA ASN A 180 -12.85 -34.58 -6.77
C ASN A 180 -12.16 -33.22 -6.64
N VAL A 181 -11.66 -32.84 -5.47
CA VAL A 181 -10.92 -31.59 -5.25
C VAL A 181 -9.48 -31.92 -4.82
N ASN A 182 -8.51 -31.37 -5.53
CA ASN A 182 -7.09 -31.46 -5.21
C ASN A 182 -6.56 -30.09 -4.80
N VAL A 183 -6.11 -29.95 -3.56
CA VAL A 183 -5.42 -28.73 -3.08
C VAL A 183 -3.93 -28.99 -3.02
N ILE A 184 -3.16 -28.39 -3.94
CA ILE A 184 -1.72 -28.60 -4.07
C ILE A 184 -1.00 -27.29 -3.76
N VAL A 185 -0.07 -27.31 -2.80
CA VAL A 185 0.64 -26.12 -2.30
C VAL A 185 2.13 -26.26 -2.60
N PHE A 186 2.71 -25.25 -3.25
CA PHE A 186 4.17 -25.15 -3.45
C PHE A 186 4.75 -24.10 -2.51
N THR A 187 5.62 -24.52 -1.60
CA THR A 187 6.15 -23.68 -0.53
C THR A 187 7.63 -23.36 -0.75
N GLY A 188 8.01 -22.11 -0.43
CA GLY A 188 9.39 -21.64 -0.50
C GLY A 188 9.51 -20.18 -0.04
N GLY A 189 10.65 -19.54 -0.30
CA GLY A 189 10.78 -18.08 -0.24
C GLY A 189 10.84 -17.38 1.14
N CYS A 190 10.82 -18.11 2.27
CA CYS A 190 10.97 -17.53 3.62
C CYS A 190 12.21 -18.02 4.35
N SER A 191 12.72 -17.22 5.29
CA SER A 191 13.86 -17.59 6.14
C SER A 191 13.50 -18.60 7.23
N LYS A 192 12.22 -18.74 7.58
CA LYS A 192 11.72 -19.67 8.61
C LYS A 192 10.23 -19.97 8.39
N TRP A 193 9.84 -21.23 8.55
CA TRP A 193 8.43 -21.64 8.68
C TRP A 193 8.04 -21.76 10.16
N LYS A 194 6.83 -21.33 10.52
CA LYS A 194 6.19 -21.57 11.82
C LYS A 194 5.61 -22.97 11.89
N SER A 195 5.09 -23.50 10.79
CA SER A 195 4.63 -24.89 10.68
C SER A 195 5.81 -25.87 10.72
N THR A 196 5.69 -26.90 11.55
CA THR A 196 6.71 -27.96 11.65
C THR A 196 6.69 -28.85 10.41
N GLY A 197 7.86 -29.21 9.90
CA GLY A 197 8.00 -30.16 8.79
C GLY A 197 8.14 -29.54 7.39
N ILE A 198 7.95 -28.22 7.27
CA ILE A 198 8.21 -27.46 6.05
C ILE A 198 9.64 -26.91 6.07
N SER A 199 10.37 -27.11 4.98
CA SER A 199 11.76 -26.71 4.83
C SER A 199 11.88 -25.22 4.48
N ASN A 200 12.75 -24.51 5.19
CA ASN A 200 13.25 -23.21 4.77
C ASN A 200 14.53 -23.32 3.91
N LYS A 201 15.01 -24.53 3.60
CA LYS A 201 16.26 -24.74 2.83
C LYS A 201 15.99 -24.97 1.35
N VAL A 202 14.97 -25.75 1.04
CA VAL A 202 14.55 -26.13 -0.31
C VAL A 202 13.06 -25.85 -0.47
N ASN A 203 12.61 -25.62 -1.69
CA ASN A 203 11.19 -25.49 -2.01
C ASN A 203 10.55 -26.89 -2.02
N GLN A 204 9.26 -26.99 -1.69
CA GLN A 204 8.59 -28.27 -1.46
C GLN A 204 7.13 -28.24 -1.92
N VAL A 205 6.62 -29.38 -2.41
CA VAL A 205 5.21 -29.49 -2.83
C VAL A 205 4.44 -30.37 -1.85
N TYR A 206 3.25 -29.92 -1.48
CA TYR A 206 2.34 -30.57 -0.55
C TYR A 206 0.96 -30.76 -1.19
N GLN A 207 0.25 -31.79 -0.75
CA GLN A 207 -1.19 -31.92 -0.92
C GLN A 207 -1.86 -31.73 0.43
N ILE A 208 -2.87 -30.87 0.48
CA ILE A 208 -3.76 -30.80 1.63
C ILE A 208 -4.97 -31.68 1.30
N LYS A 209 -5.29 -32.62 2.19
CA LYS A 209 -6.42 -33.54 2.05
C LYS A 209 -6.83 -34.13 3.38
N ASN A 210 -8.13 -34.18 3.67
CA ASN A 210 -8.68 -34.80 4.90
C ASN A 210 -8.03 -34.27 6.19
N GLY A 211 -7.77 -32.97 6.27
CA GLY A 211 -7.10 -32.33 7.42
C GLY A 211 -5.61 -32.66 7.56
N GLN A 212 -4.99 -33.27 6.55
CA GLN A 212 -3.57 -33.62 6.55
C GLN A 212 -2.81 -32.83 5.49
N VAL A 213 -1.61 -32.39 5.85
CA VAL A 213 -0.63 -31.77 4.96
C VAL A 213 0.40 -32.82 4.56
N GLY A 214 0.18 -33.47 3.41
CA GLY A 214 1.02 -34.55 2.89
C GLY A 214 2.09 -34.04 1.94
N ARG A 215 3.37 -34.28 2.23
CA ARG A 215 4.48 -33.88 1.35
C ARG A 215 4.55 -34.78 0.11
N LEU A 216 4.49 -34.18 -1.07
CA LEU A 216 4.62 -34.86 -2.37
C LEU A 216 6.04 -34.77 -2.94
N VAL A 217 6.68 -33.61 -2.80
CA VAL A 217 8.05 -33.36 -3.29
C VAL A 217 8.88 -32.84 -2.14
N GLU A 218 9.93 -33.59 -1.76
CA GLU A 218 10.81 -33.26 -0.64
C GLU A 218 11.83 -32.17 -0.97
N ASP A 219 12.28 -32.11 -2.22
CA ASP A 219 13.25 -31.13 -2.72
C ASP A 219 12.90 -30.75 -4.17
N ALA A 220 12.33 -29.56 -4.35
CA ALA A 220 12.06 -28.94 -5.64
C ALA A 220 13.12 -27.89 -6.02
N GLY A 221 14.28 -27.92 -5.36
CA GLY A 221 15.38 -26.98 -5.55
C GLY A 221 15.32 -25.75 -4.64
N THR A 222 16.26 -24.83 -4.85
CA THR A 222 16.45 -23.64 -4.00
C THR A 222 16.28 -22.32 -4.75
N LYS A 223 15.85 -22.38 -6.01
CA LYS A 223 15.65 -21.19 -6.84
C LYS A 223 14.58 -20.29 -6.22
N ALA A 224 14.72 -18.99 -6.46
CA ALA A 224 13.78 -18.00 -5.96
C ALA A 224 12.34 -18.35 -6.36
N MET A 225 11.39 -18.19 -5.44
CA MET A 225 9.97 -18.32 -5.74
C MET A 225 9.50 -17.23 -6.72
N THR A 226 10.25 -16.14 -6.89
CA THR A 226 9.99 -15.13 -7.92
C THR A 226 10.59 -15.47 -9.30
N ASP A 227 11.28 -16.60 -9.49
CA ASP A 227 11.74 -17.09 -10.81
C ASP A 227 10.53 -17.64 -11.62
N PRO A 228 10.18 -17.06 -12.79
CA PRO A 228 9.09 -17.55 -13.64
C PRO A 228 9.15 -19.05 -13.98
N ASN A 229 10.37 -19.62 -14.01
CA ASN A 229 10.55 -21.04 -14.32
C ASN A 229 10.05 -21.95 -13.19
N ASN A 230 10.11 -21.51 -11.93
CA ASN A 230 9.59 -22.28 -10.80
C ASN A 230 8.06 -22.35 -10.85
N LEU A 231 7.40 -21.22 -11.13
CA LEU A 231 5.95 -21.20 -11.33
C LEU A 231 5.53 -22.06 -12.54
N SER A 232 6.23 -21.94 -13.67
CA SER A 232 5.95 -22.80 -14.84
C SER A 232 6.14 -24.29 -14.54
N TRP A 233 7.19 -24.65 -13.81
CA TRP A 233 7.44 -26.03 -13.39
C TRP A 233 6.31 -26.55 -12.50
N PHE A 234 5.87 -25.75 -11.53
CA PHE A 234 4.80 -26.13 -10.61
C PHE A 234 3.48 -26.37 -11.34
N ILE A 235 3.11 -25.47 -12.27
CA ILE A 235 1.91 -25.62 -13.10
C ILE A 235 1.94 -26.94 -13.89
N LYS A 236 3.08 -27.28 -14.51
CA LYS A 236 3.26 -28.54 -15.23
C LYS A 236 3.19 -29.75 -14.32
N TYR A 237 3.83 -29.66 -13.15
CA TYR A 237 3.80 -30.72 -12.14
C TYR A 237 2.35 -31.03 -11.73
N CYS A 238 1.55 -30.01 -11.44
CA CYS A 238 0.14 -30.18 -11.08
C CYS A 238 -0.68 -30.76 -12.24
N ALA A 239 -0.53 -30.22 -13.45
CA ALA A 239 -1.26 -30.72 -14.62
C ALA A 239 -0.95 -32.20 -14.94
N GLN A 240 0.29 -32.64 -14.70
CA GLN A 240 0.72 -34.01 -14.94
C GLN A 240 0.21 -34.98 -13.87
N ASN A 241 0.25 -34.58 -12.59
CA ASN A 241 -0.01 -35.47 -11.47
C ASN A 241 -1.46 -35.41 -10.94
N PHE A 242 -2.15 -34.29 -11.17
CA PHE A 242 -3.51 -34.03 -10.72
C PHE A 242 -4.37 -33.49 -11.89
N PRO A 243 -4.56 -34.28 -12.95
CA PRO A 243 -5.33 -33.86 -14.12
C PRO A 243 -6.78 -33.56 -13.74
N ALA A 244 -7.25 -32.37 -14.12
CA ALA A 244 -8.56 -31.85 -13.76
C ALA A 244 -9.20 -31.13 -14.95
N ASN A 245 -10.53 -31.10 -15.00
CA ASN A 245 -11.25 -30.31 -15.99
C ASN A 245 -11.45 -28.86 -15.55
N ARG A 246 -11.21 -28.56 -14.26
CA ARG A 246 -11.12 -27.20 -13.71
C ARG A 246 -9.77 -27.03 -13.04
N ASN A 247 -9.00 -26.03 -13.49
CA ASN A 247 -7.71 -25.71 -12.91
C ASN A 247 -7.78 -24.29 -12.34
N GLU A 248 -7.40 -24.12 -11.08
CA GLU A 248 -7.38 -22.84 -10.38
C GLU A 248 -5.94 -22.58 -9.93
N LEU A 249 -5.49 -21.33 -10.02
CA LEU A 249 -4.15 -20.95 -9.56
C LEU A 249 -4.27 -19.74 -8.63
N ILE A 250 -3.69 -19.86 -7.44
CA ILE A 250 -3.61 -18.81 -6.44
C ILE A 250 -2.13 -18.47 -6.23
N LEU A 251 -1.78 -17.21 -6.47
CA LEU A 251 -0.47 -16.64 -6.22
C LEU A 251 -0.53 -15.94 -4.86
N TRP A 252 0.09 -16.53 -3.84
CA TRP A 252 0.08 -16.05 -2.46
C TRP A 252 1.42 -15.40 -2.13
N ASP A 253 1.44 -14.10 -1.85
CA ASP A 253 2.59 -13.32 -1.35
C ASP A 253 2.21 -11.83 -1.15
N HIS A 254 3.21 -10.95 -1.07
CA HIS A 254 3.15 -9.53 -1.39
C HIS A 254 2.88 -9.26 -2.88
N GLY A 255 2.36 -8.09 -3.17
CA GLY A 255 2.26 -7.56 -4.52
C GLY A 255 2.68 -6.10 -4.58
N GLY A 256 2.99 -5.63 -5.78
CA GLY A 256 3.30 -4.22 -6.03
C GLY A 256 2.67 -3.73 -7.34
N GLY A 257 1.55 -4.37 -7.70
CA GLY A 257 0.76 -4.18 -8.91
C GLY A 257 1.55 -3.93 -10.18
N SER A 258 1.15 -2.93 -10.95
CA SER A 258 1.56 -2.78 -12.35
C SER A 258 3.05 -2.49 -12.55
N VAL A 259 3.72 -1.90 -11.56
CA VAL A 259 5.12 -1.47 -11.69
C VAL A 259 6.08 -2.58 -11.28
N THR A 260 5.86 -3.22 -10.12
CA THR A 260 6.84 -4.17 -9.55
C THR A 260 6.36 -5.62 -9.61
N GLY A 261 5.08 -5.86 -9.84
CA GLY A 261 4.52 -7.20 -10.06
C GLY A 261 4.27 -7.98 -8.77
N TYR A 262 4.58 -9.26 -8.78
CA TYR A 262 4.18 -10.22 -7.75
C TYR A 262 5.38 -10.81 -6.98
N GLY A 263 5.24 -10.85 -5.66
CA GLY A 263 6.06 -11.63 -4.74
C GLY A 263 7.44 -11.07 -4.41
N TYR A 264 8.03 -11.58 -3.33
CA TYR A 264 9.34 -11.18 -2.80
C TYR A 264 10.02 -12.35 -2.08
N ASP A 265 11.09 -12.93 -2.62
CA ASP A 265 11.76 -14.06 -1.95
C ASP A 265 12.77 -13.58 -0.88
N GLU A 266 12.43 -13.74 0.41
CA GLU A 266 13.25 -13.28 1.55
C GLU A 266 14.65 -13.91 1.54
N LYS A 267 14.80 -15.13 1.01
CA LYS A 267 16.09 -15.84 0.92
C LYS A 267 16.91 -15.40 -0.29
N ASN A 268 16.25 -14.91 -1.33
CA ASN A 268 16.85 -14.53 -2.59
C ASN A 268 16.55 -13.06 -2.91
N LYS A 269 16.69 -12.15 -1.95
CA LYS A 269 16.32 -10.72 -2.10
C LYS A 269 16.79 -10.08 -3.41
N SER A 270 17.98 -10.44 -3.90
CA SER A 270 18.54 -9.94 -5.16
C SER A 270 17.81 -10.38 -6.43
N SER A 271 16.91 -11.37 -6.38
CA SER A 271 16.09 -11.76 -7.52
C SER A 271 14.94 -10.80 -7.78
N GLY A 272 14.61 -9.95 -6.81
CA GLY A 272 13.48 -9.03 -6.89
C GLY A 272 12.12 -9.74 -7.01
N SER A 273 11.11 -8.97 -7.37
CA SER A 273 9.75 -9.42 -7.62
C SER A 273 9.59 -10.00 -9.03
N MET A 274 8.56 -10.85 -9.22
CA MET A 274 8.19 -11.37 -10.53
C MET A 274 7.34 -10.34 -11.28
N SER A 275 7.90 -9.70 -12.30
CA SER A 275 7.16 -8.74 -13.13
C SER A 275 5.95 -9.39 -13.82
N LEU A 276 4.98 -8.58 -14.27
CA LEU A 276 3.82 -9.09 -15.03
C LEU A 276 4.24 -9.85 -16.30
N ALA A 277 5.32 -9.43 -16.95
CA ALA A 277 5.90 -10.17 -18.08
C ALA A 277 6.49 -11.52 -17.65
N GLY A 278 7.11 -11.59 -16.46
CA GLY A 278 7.55 -12.84 -15.85
C GLY A 278 6.39 -13.79 -15.54
N VAL A 279 5.29 -13.28 -14.97
CA VAL A 279 4.07 -14.07 -14.74
C VAL A 279 3.51 -14.58 -16.06
N ASN A 280 3.40 -13.72 -17.08
CA ASN A 280 2.95 -14.13 -18.42
C ASN A 280 3.84 -15.22 -19.03
N GLN A 281 5.16 -15.09 -18.89
CA GLN A 281 6.12 -16.11 -19.33
C GLN A 281 5.89 -17.43 -18.60
N ALA A 282 5.69 -17.41 -17.29
CA ALA A 282 5.45 -18.61 -16.48
C ALA A 282 4.17 -19.32 -16.91
N LEU A 283 3.07 -18.58 -17.10
CA LEU A 283 1.76 -19.10 -17.52
C LEU A 283 1.81 -19.66 -18.95
N LYS A 284 2.41 -18.93 -19.90
CA LYS A 284 2.65 -19.43 -21.28
C LYS A 284 3.46 -20.72 -21.27
N SER A 285 4.55 -20.73 -20.50
CA SER A 285 5.43 -21.89 -20.41
C SER A 285 4.76 -23.06 -19.70
N GLY A 286 3.90 -22.80 -18.70
CA GLY A 286 3.13 -23.79 -17.94
C GLY A 286 2.10 -24.52 -18.81
N GLY A 287 1.49 -23.82 -19.77
CA GLY A 287 0.64 -24.42 -20.80
C GLY A 287 -0.74 -24.89 -20.33
N VAL A 288 -1.18 -24.44 -19.15
CA VAL A 288 -2.50 -24.74 -18.57
C VAL A 288 -3.41 -23.53 -18.75
N LYS A 289 -4.70 -23.78 -18.98
CA LYS A 289 -5.76 -22.76 -18.93
C LYS A 289 -6.51 -22.89 -17.62
N PHE A 290 -6.78 -21.74 -17.01
CA PHE A 290 -7.35 -21.68 -15.68
C PHE A 290 -8.80 -21.20 -15.72
N ASP A 291 -9.55 -21.67 -14.75
CA ASP A 291 -10.88 -21.19 -14.43
C ASP A 291 -10.78 -19.76 -13.88
N PHE A 292 -10.04 -19.61 -12.78
CA PHE A 292 -9.56 -18.32 -12.33
C PHE A 292 -8.08 -18.37 -12.00
N ILE A 293 -7.44 -17.20 -12.13
CA ILE A 293 -6.18 -16.91 -11.47
C ILE A 293 -6.46 -15.89 -10.37
N GLY A 294 -6.11 -16.27 -9.14
CA GLY A 294 -6.25 -15.46 -7.94
C GLY A 294 -4.91 -14.89 -7.52
N PHE A 295 -4.90 -13.63 -7.11
CA PHE A 295 -3.79 -13.04 -6.39
C PHE A 295 -4.26 -12.79 -4.96
N ASP A 296 -3.84 -13.67 -4.06
CA ASP A 296 -3.87 -13.43 -2.62
C ASP A 296 -2.60 -12.62 -2.29
N ALA A 297 -2.56 -11.43 -2.88
CA ALA A 297 -1.47 -10.48 -2.91
C ALA A 297 -1.98 -9.05 -3.19
N CYS A 298 -1.31 -8.06 -2.58
CA CYS A 298 -1.64 -6.64 -2.68
C CYS A 298 -1.63 -6.11 -4.12
N LEU A 299 -2.55 -5.19 -4.44
CA LEU A 299 -2.48 -4.31 -5.61
C LEU A 299 -2.49 -5.03 -6.98
N MET A 300 -2.99 -6.26 -7.06
CA MET A 300 -2.96 -7.05 -8.29
C MET A 300 -4.24 -6.95 -9.13
N ALA A 301 -5.29 -6.28 -8.64
CA ALA A 301 -6.49 -5.97 -9.43
C ALA A 301 -6.24 -4.76 -10.34
N THR A 302 -5.37 -4.93 -11.32
CA THR A 302 -5.00 -3.88 -12.28
C THR A 302 -5.48 -4.20 -13.68
N ALA A 303 -5.78 -3.18 -14.48
CA ALA A 303 -6.14 -3.34 -15.88
C ALA A 303 -5.03 -4.07 -16.67
N GLU A 304 -3.77 -3.80 -16.34
CA GLU A 304 -2.61 -4.47 -16.92
C GLU A 304 -2.58 -5.96 -16.59
N THR A 305 -2.87 -6.32 -15.34
CA THR A 305 -2.95 -7.70 -14.91
C THR A 305 -4.11 -8.43 -15.60
N ALA A 306 -5.28 -7.82 -15.67
CA ALA A 306 -6.44 -8.37 -16.37
C ALA A 306 -6.14 -8.63 -17.87
N LEU A 307 -5.57 -7.64 -18.57
CA LEU A 307 -5.24 -7.79 -19.99
C LEU A 307 -4.17 -8.88 -20.23
N MET A 308 -3.15 -8.95 -19.37
CA MET A 308 -2.12 -9.99 -19.44
C MET A 308 -2.70 -11.40 -19.24
N LEU A 309 -3.64 -11.56 -18.29
CA LEU A 309 -4.23 -12.86 -17.95
C LEU A 309 -5.31 -13.33 -18.91
N ASN A 310 -5.82 -12.47 -19.80
CA ASN A 310 -6.86 -12.86 -20.75
C ASN A 310 -6.44 -14.07 -21.60
N GLU A 311 -5.16 -14.27 -21.90
CA GLU A 311 -4.72 -15.47 -22.64
C GLU A 311 -4.76 -16.75 -21.77
N HIS A 312 -4.83 -16.65 -20.45
CA HIS A 312 -4.53 -17.75 -19.52
C HIS A 312 -5.70 -18.21 -18.66
N ALA A 313 -6.61 -17.31 -18.28
CA ALA A 313 -7.73 -17.62 -17.37
C ALA A 313 -9.08 -17.07 -17.86
N ASP A 314 -10.17 -17.55 -17.27
CA ASP A 314 -11.52 -17.02 -17.49
C ASP A 314 -11.84 -15.84 -16.57
N TYR A 315 -11.36 -15.87 -15.32
CA TYR A 315 -11.57 -14.82 -14.34
C TYR A 315 -10.27 -14.45 -13.60
N LEU A 316 -10.20 -13.20 -13.15
CA LEU A 316 -9.21 -12.71 -12.19
C LEU A 316 -9.92 -12.40 -10.87
N ILE A 317 -9.32 -12.83 -9.76
CA ILE A 317 -9.74 -12.45 -8.40
C ILE A 317 -8.54 -11.78 -7.72
N ALA A 318 -8.67 -10.51 -7.36
CA ALA A 318 -7.55 -9.74 -6.80
C ALA A 318 -8.04 -8.48 -6.06
N SER A 319 -7.12 -7.85 -5.32
CA SER A 319 -7.34 -6.59 -4.60
C SER A 319 -6.74 -5.39 -5.33
N GLU A 320 -7.41 -4.25 -5.29
CA GLU A 320 -6.87 -2.96 -5.74
C GLU A 320 -5.96 -2.33 -4.69
N GLU A 321 -6.10 -2.72 -3.43
CA GLU A 321 -5.40 -2.15 -2.28
C GLU A 321 -4.39 -3.15 -1.72
N THR A 322 -3.62 -2.73 -0.72
CA THR A 322 -2.95 -3.66 0.18
C THR A 322 -3.98 -4.52 0.91
N GLU A 323 -3.90 -5.84 0.76
CA GLU A 323 -4.69 -6.78 1.57
C GLU A 323 -4.18 -6.81 3.02
N PRO A 324 -5.06 -6.89 4.03
CA PRO A 324 -4.67 -7.23 5.39
C PRO A 324 -3.94 -8.57 5.46
N GLY A 325 -3.01 -8.68 6.41
CA GLY A 325 -2.08 -9.81 6.48
C GLY A 325 -2.74 -11.18 6.59
N ILE A 326 -3.99 -11.24 7.09
CA ILE A 326 -4.77 -12.49 7.20
C ILE A 326 -5.07 -13.16 5.86
N GLY A 327 -4.88 -12.47 4.73
CA GLY A 327 -5.11 -13.03 3.40
C GLY A 327 -6.56 -13.48 3.19
N TRP A 328 -6.78 -14.33 2.20
CA TRP A 328 -8.10 -14.90 1.93
C TRP A 328 -8.49 -15.93 2.98
N TYR A 329 -9.78 -16.03 3.33
CA TYR A 329 -10.25 -17.07 4.26
C TYR A 329 -10.61 -18.37 3.52
N TYR A 330 -9.76 -19.39 3.62
CA TYR A 330 -9.83 -20.57 2.74
C TYR A 330 -10.94 -21.57 3.09
N THR A 331 -11.26 -21.69 4.38
CA THR A 331 -12.09 -22.80 4.90
C THR A 331 -13.48 -22.88 4.26
N ASN A 332 -14.16 -21.74 4.15
CA ASN A 332 -15.57 -21.67 3.77
C ASN A 332 -15.81 -21.98 2.29
N TRP A 333 -15.13 -21.26 1.40
CA TRP A 333 -15.33 -21.43 -0.04
C TRP A 333 -14.84 -22.80 -0.52
N LEU A 334 -13.75 -23.34 0.04
CA LEU A 334 -13.30 -24.71 -0.24
C LEU A 334 -14.33 -25.75 0.19
N THR A 335 -14.97 -25.56 1.35
CA THR A 335 -16.01 -26.47 1.83
C THR A 335 -17.26 -26.43 0.94
N LYS A 336 -17.65 -25.22 0.51
CA LYS A 336 -18.76 -25.02 -0.44
C LYS A 336 -18.46 -25.67 -1.78
N LEU A 337 -17.24 -25.50 -2.31
CA LEU A 337 -16.79 -26.14 -3.55
C LEU A 337 -16.71 -27.67 -3.41
N GLY A 338 -16.26 -28.18 -2.27
CA GLY A 338 -16.23 -29.62 -1.97
C GLY A 338 -17.62 -30.26 -1.94
N SER A 339 -18.65 -29.48 -1.59
CA SER A 339 -20.05 -29.90 -1.57
C SER A 339 -20.73 -29.78 -2.95
N ASN A 340 -20.17 -28.96 -3.84
CA ASN A 340 -20.64 -28.76 -5.21
C ASN A 340 -19.46 -28.37 -6.12
N THR A 341 -18.74 -29.35 -6.65
CA THR A 341 -17.59 -29.13 -7.55
C THR A 341 -17.98 -28.49 -8.88
N SER A 342 -19.28 -28.45 -9.19
CA SER A 342 -19.85 -27.76 -10.34
C SER A 342 -20.29 -26.32 -10.03
N MET A 343 -19.96 -25.78 -8.85
CA MET A 343 -20.23 -24.38 -8.48
C MET A 343 -19.69 -23.43 -9.55
N SER A 344 -20.48 -22.42 -9.95
CA SER A 344 -20.03 -21.44 -10.93
C SER A 344 -18.81 -20.68 -10.41
N THR A 345 -17.89 -20.32 -11.30
CA THR A 345 -16.66 -19.59 -10.90
C THR A 345 -16.98 -18.23 -10.29
N LEU A 346 -18.06 -17.57 -10.74
CA LEU A 346 -18.54 -16.33 -10.15
C LEU A 346 -19.00 -16.54 -8.71
N ASP A 347 -19.67 -17.65 -8.39
CA ASP A 347 -20.05 -17.97 -7.01
C ASP A 347 -18.83 -18.30 -6.15
N ILE A 348 -17.82 -19.00 -6.70
CA ILE A 348 -16.54 -19.23 -6.01
C ILE A 348 -15.89 -17.88 -5.67
N GLY A 349 -15.74 -17.00 -6.65
CA GLY A 349 -15.18 -15.66 -6.45
C GLY A 349 -15.97 -14.81 -5.48
N LYS A 350 -17.31 -14.85 -5.54
CA LYS A 350 -18.19 -14.18 -4.57
C LYS A 350 -17.93 -14.66 -3.15
N ASN A 351 -17.84 -15.98 -2.94
CA ASN A 351 -17.57 -16.55 -1.63
C ASN A 351 -16.20 -16.09 -1.09
N ILE A 352 -15.16 -16.10 -1.93
CA ILE A 352 -13.83 -15.61 -1.57
C ILE A 352 -13.89 -14.14 -1.13
N VAL A 353 -14.49 -13.27 -1.96
CA VAL A 353 -14.64 -11.83 -1.69
C VAL A 353 -15.44 -11.57 -0.42
N ASP A 354 -16.56 -12.27 -0.22
CA ASP A 354 -17.41 -12.12 0.96
C ASP A 354 -16.70 -12.54 2.24
N ASP A 355 -16.06 -13.70 2.22
CA ASP A 355 -15.36 -14.26 3.38
C ASP A 355 -14.16 -13.36 3.74
N PHE A 356 -13.38 -12.90 2.76
CA PHE A 356 -12.26 -11.97 2.97
C PHE A 356 -12.69 -10.68 3.67
N VAL A 357 -13.65 -9.94 3.10
CA VAL A 357 -14.11 -8.67 3.67
C VAL A 357 -14.74 -8.87 5.05
N SER A 358 -15.49 -9.96 5.25
CA SER A 358 -16.13 -10.30 6.53
C SER A 358 -15.12 -10.63 7.62
N GLU A 359 -14.09 -11.41 7.32
CA GLU A 359 -13.05 -11.76 8.27
C GLU A 359 -12.14 -10.57 8.59
N CYS A 360 -11.80 -9.75 7.59
CA CYS A 360 -11.06 -8.51 7.81
C CYS A 360 -11.84 -7.54 8.70
N ALA A 361 -13.16 -7.41 8.52
CA ALA A 361 -13.98 -6.56 9.38
C ALA A 361 -14.00 -7.03 10.85
N LYS A 362 -13.77 -8.33 11.11
CA LYS A 362 -13.74 -8.90 12.47
C LYS A 362 -12.36 -8.81 13.12
N LYS A 363 -11.31 -9.15 12.35
CA LYS A 363 -9.94 -9.31 12.87
C LYS A 363 -9.12 -8.03 12.69
N CYS A 364 -9.28 -7.35 11.56
CA CYS A 364 -8.48 -6.21 11.14
C CYS A 364 -9.31 -4.91 11.12
N ARG A 365 -9.98 -4.57 12.23
CA ARG A 365 -10.90 -3.42 12.30
C ARG A 365 -10.21 -2.11 11.93
N GLY A 366 -10.77 -1.39 10.97
CA GLY A 366 -10.26 -0.10 10.50
C GLY A 366 -9.25 -0.19 9.35
N GLN A 367 -8.82 -1.40 8.97
CA GLN A 367 -7.99 -1.59 7.79
C GLN A 367 -8.84 -1.47 6.51
N LYS A 368 -8.25 -0.86 5.49
CA LYS A 368 -8.82 -0.73 4.15
C LYS A 368 -8.76 -2.09 3.45
N THR A 369 -9.87 -2.54 2.87
CA THR A 369 -9.91 -3.80 2.10
C THR A 369 -10.69 -3.63 0.81
N THR A 370 -10.19 -4.20 -0.28
CA THR A 370 -10.92 -4.34 -1.55
C THR A 370 -10.69 -5.74 -2.11
N LEU A 371 -11.69 -6.36 -2.73
CA LEU A 371 -11.49 -7.56 -3.52
C LEU A 371 -12.57 -7.66 -4.60
N SER A 372 -12.15 -7.98 -5.82
CA SER A 372 -13.03 -8.02 -6.97
C SER A 372 -12.88 -9.30 -7.79
N VAL A 373 -13.91 -9.58 -8.60
CA VAL A 373 -13.94 -10.65 -9.61
C VAL A 373 -14.11 -10.01 -10.98
N ILE A 374 -13.11 -10.17 -11.85
CA ILE A 374 -13.09 -9.57 -13.19
C ILE A 374 -13.25 -10.68 -14.24
N ASP A 375 -14.19 -10.49 -15.17
CA ASP A 375 -14.35 -11.34 -16.35
C ASP A 375 -13.31 -10.99 -17.41
N LEU A 376 -12.29 -11.82 -17.58
CA LEU A 376 -11.16 -11.52 -18.46
C LEU A 376 -11.53 -11.54 -19.94
N ALA A 377 -12.51 -12.37 -20.31
CA ALA A 377 -12.98 -12.48 -21.68
C ALA A 377 -13.76 -11.23 -22.10
N GLU A 378 -14.60 -10.72 -21.21
CA GLU A 378 -15.31 -9.47 -21.41
C GLU A 378 -14.37 -8.27 -21.34
N PHE A 379 -13.52 -8.20 -20.31
CA PHE A 379 -12.58 -7.11 -20.10
C PHE A 379 -11.70 -6.90 -21.35
N SER A 380 -11.10 -7.97 -21.88
CA SER A 380 -10.25 -7.88 -23.08
C SER A 380 -11.02 -7.54 -24.37
N ASN A 381 -12.33 -7.78 -24.41
CA ASN A 381 -13.17 -7.47 -25.57
C ASN A 381 -13.63 -6.00 -25.54
N THR A 382 -13.98 -5.47 -24.36
CA THR A 382 -14.67 -4.19 -24.24
C THR A 382 -13.75 -3.04 -23.82
N VAL A 383 -12.81 -3.29 -22.90
CA VAL A 383 -12.01 -2.22 -22.26
C VAL A 383 -10.96 -1.58 -23.17
N PRO A 384 -10.15 -2.31 -23.98
CA PRO A 384 -9.04 -1.69 -24.71
C PRO A 384 -9.43 -0.52 -25.61
N LYS A 385 -10.59 -0.62 -26.28
CA LYS A 385 -11.08 0.44 -27.16
C LYS A 385 -11.43 1.71 -26.38
N ASP A 386 -12.15 1.57 -25.28
CA ASP A 386 -12.58 2.71 -24.47
C ASP A 386 -11.42 3.31 -23.68
N LEU A 387 -10.46 2.47 -23.24
CA LEU A 387 -9.21 2.93 -22.62
C LEU A 387 -8.38 3.77 -23.59
N ASN A 388 -8.28 3.34 -24.86
CA ASN A 388 -7.61 4.12 -25.90
C ASN A 388 -8.32 5.44 -26.20
N ALA A 389 -9.65 5.45 -26.22
CA ALA A 389 -10.42 6.67 -26.42
C ALA A 389 -10.22 7.65 -25.26
N PHE A 390 -10.24 7.15 -24.02
CA PHE A 390 -9.93 7.91 -22.82
C PHE A 390 -8.51 8.47 -22.84
N ALA A 391 -7.50 7.65 -23.15
CA ALA A 391 -6.11 8.10 -23.26
C ALA A 391 -5.95 9.25 -24.27
N LYS A 392 -6.65 9.15 -25.41
CA LYS A 392 -6.67 10.20 -26.44
C LYS A 392 -7.38 11.46 -25.97
N SER A 393 -8.48 11.35 -25.23
CA SER A 393 -9.20 12.53 -24.72
C SER A 393 -8.36 13.27 -23.67
N VAL A 394 -7.67 12.56 -22.77
CA VAL A 394 -6.71 13.15 -21.83
C VAL A 394 -5.56 13.84 -22.56
N SER A 395 -4.93 13.14 -23.52
CA SER A 395 -3.84 13.70 -24.34
C SER A 395 -4.28 14.96 -25.10
N ALA A 396 -5.52 14.99 -25.58
CA ALA A 396 -6.10 16.14 -26.27
C ALA A 396 -6.40 17.32 -25.33
N LYS A 397 -6.79 17.08 -24.07
CA LYS A 397 -6.92 18.12 -23.05
C LYS A 397 -5.55 18.71 -22.71
N ILE A 398 -4.54 17.87 -22.48
CA ILE A 398 -3.16 18.32 -22.23
C ILE A 398 -2.64 19.18 -23.39
N SER A 399 -2.87 18.77 -24.63
CA SER A 399 -2.44 19.52 -25.82
C SER A 399 -3.21 20.84 -26.06
N LYS A 400 -4.24 21.13 -25.25
CA LYS A 400 -5.03 22.36 -25.28
C LYS A 400 -4.81 23.19 -24.01
N ASP A 401 -3.70 22.98 -23.32
CA ASP A 401 -3.32 23.68 -22.08
C ASP A 401 -4.25 23.38 -20.89
N GLU A 402 -5.05 22.30 -20.95
CA GLU A 402 -5.97 21.89 -19.88
C GLU A 402 -5.32 20.86 -18.93
N TYR A 403 -3.99 20.87 -18.76
CA TYR A 403 -3.28 19.95 -17.87
C TYR A 403 -3.73 20.07 -16.41
N LYS A 404 -4.01 21.29 -15.93
CA LYS A 404 -4.52 21.53 -14.57
C LYS A 404 -5.78 20.71 -14.28
N ASP A 405 -6.71 20.59 -15.23
CA ASP A 405 -7.93 19.80 -15.06
C ASP A 405 -7.61 18.32 -14.87
N ILE A 406 -6.65 17.79 -15.64
CA ILE A 406 -6.23 16.39 -15.57
C ILE A 406 -5.48 16.13 -14.25
N SER A 407 -4.61 17.05 -13.83
CA SER A 407 -3.87 16.94 -12.58
C SER A 407 -4.82 16.98 -11.37
N ASN A 408 -5.78 17.91 -11.37
CA ASN A 408 -6.84 17.96 -10.35
C ASN A 408 -7.66 16.64 -10.31
N ALA A 409 -8.01 16.11 -11.48
CA ALA A 409 -8.74 14.85 -11.59
C ALA A 409 -7.92 13.69 -11.00
N ARG A 410 -6.64 13.56 -11.38
CA ARG A 410 -5.72 12.53 -10.89
C ARG A 410 -5.48 12.64 -9.38
N TYR A 411 -5.32 13.86 -8.85
CA TYR A 411 -5.13 14.09 -7.43
C TYR A 411 -6.38 13.76 -6.61
N SER A 412 -7.57 14.03 -7.17
CA SER A 412 -8.85 13.72 -6.52
C SER A 412 -9.30 12.27 -6.70
N THR A 413 -8.54 11.46 -7.45
CA THR A 413 -8.84 10.05 -7.65
C THR A 413 -8.37 9.22 -6.47
N ARG A 414 -9.14 8.20 -6.10
CA ARG A 414 -8.71 7.17 -5.15
C ARG A 414 -7.39 6.54 -5.59
N GLU A 415 -6.35 6.81 -4.81
CA GLU A 415 -5.04 6.15 -4.90
C GLU A 415 -4.93 5.05 -3.84
N PHE A 416 -4.24 3.97 -4.20
CA PHE A 416 -3.99 2.80 -3.35
C PHE A 416 -2.52 2.72 -2.94
N ALA A 417 -2.25 2.24 -1.73
CA ALA A 417 -0.91 2.19 -1.14
C ALA A 417 -0.11 3.51 -1.28
N GLU A 418 -0.75 4.66 -1.08
CA GLU A 418 -0.17 5.99 -1.34
C GLU A 418 1.20 6.21 -0.68
N SER A 419 1.40 5.69 0.54
CA SER A 419 2.68 5.77 1.26
C SER A 419 3.86 5.15 0.50
N THR A 420 3.59 4.24 -0.44
CA THR A 420 4.59 3.55 -1.26
C THR A 420 4.86 4.22 -2.61
N ARG A 421 4.07 5.24 -2.97
CA ARG A 421 4.23 6.07 -4.18
C ARG A 421 4.35 5.26 -5.46
N ILE A 422 3.53 4.23 -5.59
CA ILE A 422 3.46 3.37 -6.78
C ILE A 422 2.45 3.87 -7.81
N ASP A 423 1.75 4.98 -7.54
CA ASP A 423 0.88 5.70 -8.47
C ASP A 423 -0.25 4.82 -9.05
N GLN A 424 -0.84 3.96 -8.22
CA GLN A 424 -1.98 3.12 -8.62
C GLN A 424 -3.31 3.74 -8.18
N VAL A 425 -4.16 3.98 -9.16
CA VAL A 425 -5.44 4.67 -8.96
C VAL A 425 -6.60 3.84 -9.45
N ASP A 426 -7.76 4.00 -8.81
CA ASP A 426 -9.01 3.42 -9.29
C ASP A 426 -9.34 3.97 -10.70
N LEU A 427 -9.47 3.06 -11.67
CA LEU A 427 -9.59 3.46 -13.07
C LEU A 427 -10.98 4.00 -13.41
N VAL A 428 -12.03 3.55 -12.72
CA VAL A 428 -13.38 4.07 -12.88
C VAL A 428 -13.44 5.51 -12.39
N ASN A 429 -12.94 5.76 -11.18
CA ASN A 429 -12.93 7.05 -10.54
C ASN A 429 -12.02 8.04 -11.27
N LEU A 430 -10.86 7.62 -11.78
CA LEU A 430 -10.06 8.44 -12.69
C LEU A 430 -10.84 8.84 -13.94
N ALA A 431 -11.46 7.87 -14.61
CA ALA A 431 -12.18 8.12 -15.85
C ALA A 431 -13.40 9.05 -15.65
N GLU A 432 -14.09 8.93 -14.51
CA GLU A 432 -15.18 9.81 -14.10
C GLU A 432 -14.68 11.22 -13.74
N ASN A 433 -13.60 11.33 -12.95
CA ASN A 433 -13.04 12.61 -12.50
C ASN A 433 -12.52 13.46 -13.66
N VAL A 434 -11.93 12.84 -14.69
CA VAL A 434 -11.51 13.56 -15.91
C VAL A 434 -12.70 14.20 -16.65
N GLY A 435 -13.92 13.68 -16.45
CA GLY A 435 -15.15 14.35 -16.87
C GLY A 435 -15.43 14.34 -18.37
N THR A 436 -14.71 13.56 -19.17
CA THR A 436 -14.91 13.45 -20.63
C THR A 436 -15.99 12.42 -20.98
N PRO A 437 -16.67 12.53 -22.14
CA PRO A 437 -17.57 11.49 -22.63
C PRO A 437 -16.87 10.13 -22.77
N GLU A 438 -15.61 10.11 -23.21
CA GLU A 438 -14.79 8.91 -23.33
C GLU A 438 -14.47 8.31 -21.96
N GLY A 439 -14.19 9.14 -20.95
CA GLY A 439 -14.00 8.69 -19.57
C GLY A 439 -15.25 8.03 -18.99
N LYS A 440 -16.43 8.63 -19.20
CA LYS A 440 -17.71 8.02 -18.77
C LYS A 440 -18.00 6.69 -19.46
N ALA A 441 -17.70 6.59 -20.76
CA ALA A 441 -17.85 5.34 -21.50
C ALA A 441 -16.91 4.25 -20.96
N LEU A 442 -15.65 4.60 -20.67
CA LEU A 442 -14.69 3.68 -20.05
C LEU A 442 -15.19 3.22 -18.66
N ALA A 443 -15.64 4.15 -17.81
CA ALA A 443 -16.17 3.84 -16.50
C ALA A 443 -17.36 2.85 -16.57
N ASP A 444 -18.31 3.08 -17.47
CA ASP A 444 -19.46 2.19 -17.69
C ASP A 444 -19.04 0.80 -18.19
N THR A 445 -18.02 0.73 -19.04
CA THR A 445 -17.47 -0.53 -19.56
C THR A 445 -16.75 -1.32 -18.46
N LEU A 446 -15.95 -0.66 -17.61
CA LEU A 446 -15.25 -1.29 -16.49
C LEU A 446 -16.22 -1.85 -15.45
N LYS A 447 -17.25 -1.07 -15.06
CA LYS A 447 -18.29 -1.50 -14.12
C LYS A 447 -19.05 -2.75 -14.55
N LYS A 448 -19.08 -3.06 -15.85
CA LYS A 448 -19.69 -4.30 -16.39
C LYS A 448 -18.71 -5.46 -16.41
N ALA A 449 -17.43 -5.20 -16.70
CA ALA A 449 -16.40 -6.23 -16.73
C ALA A 449 -16.02 -6.74 -15.33
N VAL A 450 -16.14 -5.88 -14.31
CA VAL A 450 -16.05 -6.25 -12.89
C VAL A 450 -17.38 -6.87 -12.45
N LYS A 451 -17.41 -8.19 -12.30
CA LYS A 451 -18.64 -8.97 -12.04
C LYS A 451 -19.05 -9.00 -10.58
N TYR A 452 -18.08 -8.77 -9.69
CA TYR A 452 -18.32 -8.64 -8.26
C TYR A 452 -17.22 -7.78 -7.64
N ASN A 453 -17.58 -6.92 -6.71
CA ASN A 453 -16.63 -6.09 -5.99
C ASN A 453 -17.16 -5.84 -4.58
N ARG A 454 -16.30 -5.96 -3.56
CA ARG A 454 -16.61 -5.51 -2.21
C ARG A 454 -15.43 -4.78 -1.61
N THR A 455 -15.78 -3.80 -0.78
CA THR A 455 -14.83 -2.97 -0.04
C THR A 455 -15.17 -2.98 1.46
N SER A 456 -14.21 -2.56 2.30
CA SER A 456 -14.48 -2.19 3.68
C SER A 456 -15.29 -0.89 3.73
N THR A 457 -15.99 -0.65 4.83
CA THR A 457 -16.87 0.55 4.97
C THR A 457 -16.11 1.87 4.93
N ASN A 458 -14.81 1.87 5.25
CA ASN A 458 -13.93 3.04 5.19
C ASN A 458 -13.21 3.19 3.83
N MET A 459 -13.61 2.41 2.82
CA MET A 459 -13.06 2.48 1.47
C MET A 459 -14.13 2.93 0.49
N THR A 460 -13.94 4.14 -0.04
CA THR A 460 -14.81 4.78 -1.03
C THR A 460 -14.09 4.92 -2.37
N ASN A 461 -14.86 5.01 -3.45
CA ASN A 461 -14.38 5.21 -4.82
C ASN A 461 -13.40 4.11 -5.29
N ALA A 462 -13.64 2.87 -4.86
CA ALA A 462 -12.92 1.66 -5.28
C ALA A 462 -13.91 0.69 -5.95
N TYR A 463 -13.79 0.54 -7.26
CA TYR A 463 -14.73 -0.12 -8.15
C TYR A 463 -14.22 -1.47 -8.67
N GLY A 464 -13.09 -1.94 -8.15
CA GLY A 464 -12.57 -3.28 -8.34
C GLY A 464 -11.52 -3.42 -9.44
N VAL A 465 -11.05 -2.32 -10.04
CA VAL A 465 -9.94 -2.33 -10.99
C VAL A 465 -9.18 -1.00 -11.01
N SER A 466 -7.88 -1.10 -10.74
CA SER A 466 -6.93 0.01 -10.75
C SER A 466 -6.09 0.07 -12.02
N ILE A 467 -5.34 1.15 -12.20
CA ILE A 467 -4.32 1.32 -13.23
C ILE A 467 -3.19 2.21 -12.71
N TYR A 468 -1.98 2.08 -13.26
CA TYR A 468 -0.91 3.05 -12.99
C TYR A 468 -1.14 4.37 -13.74
N PHE A 469 -1.14 5.50 -13.01
CA PHE A 469 -1.16 6.84 -13.60
C PHE A 469 -0.23 7.78 -12.80
N PRO A 470 0.84 8.34 -13.40
CA PRO A 470 1.91 9.02 -12.69
C PRO A 470 1.44 10.25 -11.92
N TYR A 471 2.00 10.46 -10.73
CA TYR A 471 1.84 11.71 -9.96
C TYR A 471 2.86 11.88 -8.82
N GLN A 472 3.19 10.80 -8.10
CA GLN A 472 4.08 10.85 -6.94
C GLN A 472 5.52 10.41 -7.26
N ARG A 473 5.68 9.56 -8.28
CA ARG A 473 6.97 8.96 -8.62
C ARG A 473 7.12 8.73 -10.12
N THR A 474 7.43 9.81 -10.83
CA THR A 474 7.68 9.79 -12.28
C THR A 474 8.80 8.84 -12.73
N SER A 475 9.72 8.46 -11.84
CA SER A 475 10.75 7.43 -12.10
C SER A 475 10.19 6.07 -12.53
N TYR A 476 8.91 5.79 -12.27
CA TYR A 476 8.24 4.55 -12.68
C TYR A 476 7.57 4.61 -14.05
N VAL A 477 7.49 5.77 -14.70
CA VAL A 477 6.81 5.94 -16.00
C VAL A 477 7.43 5.04 -17.07
N ASP A 478 8.77 5.02 -17.15
CA ASP A 478 9.47 4.17 -18.12
C ASP A 478 9.25 2.67 -17.83
N THR A 479 9.24 2.28 -16.55
CA THR A 479 8.99 0.90 -16.12
C THR A 479 7.58 0.47 -16.51
N ALA A 480 6.57 1.28 -16.21
CA ALA A 480 5.18 1.02 -16.57
C ALA A 480 5.02 0.90 -18.10
N CYS A 481 5.54 1.85 -18.87
CA CYS A 481 5.50 1.82 -20.34
C CYS A 481 6.17 0.57 -20.93
N ASN A 482 7.30 0.14 -20.34
CA ASN A 482 7.99 -1.08 -20.76
C ASN A 482 7.14 -2.32 -20.48
N THR A 483 6.51 -2.41 -19.31
CA THR A 483 5.56 -3.48 -18.98
C THR A 483 4.42 -3.52 -19.98
N TYR A 484 3.81 -2.38 -20.31
CA TYR A 484 2.68 -2.28 -21.25
C TYR A 484 3.02 -2.83 -22.62
N ASN A 485 4.19 -2.48 -23.14
CA ASN A 485 4.71 -3.02 -24.40
C ASN A 485 4.91 -4.54 -24.33
N GLN A 486 5.48 -5.06 -23.23
CA GLN A 486 5.73 -6.49 -23.05
C GLN A 486 4.45 -7.33 -22.94
N ILE A 487 3.36 -6.76 -22.40
CA ILE A 487 2.07 -7.45 -22.27
C ILE A 487 1.09 -7.15 -23.43
N GLY A 488 1.49 -6.31 -24.39
CA GLY A 488 0.72 -6.04 -25.60
C GLY A 488 -0.41 -5.02 -25.45
N MET A 489 -0.30 -4.11 -24.48
CA MET A 489 -1.20 -2.96 -24.38
C MET A 489 -0.92 -1.95 -25.50
N ASP A 490 -1.96 -1.20 -25.88
CA ASP A 490 -1.83 -0.16 -26.89
C ASP A 490 -0.92 0.98 -26.41
N SER A 491 -0.13 1.52 -27.33
CA SER A 491 0.78 2.63 -27.10
C SER A 491 0.08 3.96 -26.74
N GLU A 492 -1.21 4.12 -27.04
CA GLU A 492 -1.95 5.36 -26.78
C GLU A 492 -2.03 5.68 -25.28
N TYR A 493 -2.22 4.67 -24.42
CA TYR A 493 -2.17 4.88 -22.98
C TYR A 493 -0.76 5.23 -22.49
N SER A 494 0.27 4.56 -23.03
CA SER A 494 1.68 4.90 -22.74
C SER A 494 1.99 6.35 -23.13
N LYS A 495 1.49 6.80 -24.29
CA LYS A 495 1.66 8.19 -24.74
C LYS A 495 0.99 9.17 -23.79
N CYS A 496 -0.24 8.87 -23.37
CA CYS A 496 -1.00 9.67 -22.41
C CYS A 496 -0.23 9.88 -21.10
N ILE A 497 0.21 8.80 -20.43
CA ILE A 497 0.92 8.92 -19.16
C ILE A 497 2.29 9.62 -19.29
N LYS A 498 2.99 9.43 -20.42
CA LYS A 498 4.22 10.17 -20.71
C LYS A 498 3.97 11.66 -20.89
N GLN A 499 2.90 12.05 -21.59
CA GLN A 499 2.55 13.46 -21.78
C GLN A 499 2.20 14.14 -20.45
N PHE A 500 1.46 13.45 -19.57
CA PHE A 500 1.19 13.95 -18.22
C PHE A 500 2.49 14.12 -17.42
N ALA A 501 3.30 13.06 -17.32
CA ALA A 501 4.54 13.07 -16.54
C ALA A 501 5.57 14.10 -17.04
N LYS A 502 5.57 14.43 -18.34
CA LYS A 502 6.42 15.48 -18.92
C LYS A 502 6.13 16.85 -18.31
N LEU A 503 4.85 17.22 -18.20
CA LEU A 503 4.45 18.49 -17.61
C LEU A 503 4.64 18.51 -16.10
N GLU A 504 4.33 17.40 -15.42
CA GLU A 504 4.62 17.21 -13.99
C GLU A 504 6.11 17.44 -13.69
N THR A 505 6.99 16.70 -14.37
CA THR A 505 8.44 16.81 -14.20
C THR A 505 8.96 18.18 -14.65
N GLY A 506 8.40 18.73 -15.74
CA GLY A 506 8.74 20.06 -16.24
C GLY A 506 8.42 21.15 -15.22
N GLY A 507 7.27 21.08 -14.56
CA GLY A 507 6.89 22.01 -13.49
C GLY A 507 7.84 21.96 -12.29
N GLN A 508 8.22 20.75 -11.87
CA GLN A 508 9.23 20.56 -10.80
C GLN A 508 10.60 21.14 -11.20
N ILE A 509 11.03 20.97 -12.46
CA ILE A 509 12.26 21.57 -12.99
C ILE A 509 12.17 23.10 -13.02
N ALA A 510 11.03 23.64 -13.47
CA ALA A 510 10.78 25.09 -13.56
C ALA A 510 10.81 25.77 -12.19
N ALA A 511 10.32 25.10 -11.15
CA ALA A 511 10.38 25.54 -9.76
C ALA A 511 11.79 25.47 -9.13
N GLY A 512 12.77 24.89 -9.85
CA GLY A 512 14.14 24.73 -9.38
C GLY A 512 14.41 23.45 -8.58
N GLY A 513 13.50 22.47 -8.61
CA GLY A 513 13.55 21.22 -7.83
C GLY A 513 12.78 21.29 -6.52
N SER A 514 12.54 20.15 -5.87
CA SER A 514 11.79 20.06 -4.60
C SER A 514 12.44 20.91 -3.50
N GLY A 515 11.71 21.86 -2.93
CA GLY A 515 12.18 22.68 -1.81
C GLY A 515 12.32 21.85 -0.52
N SER A 516 13.36 22.13 0.27
CA SER A 516 13.53 21.54 1.61
C SER A 516 13.03 22.51 2.68
N PRO A 517 12.28 22.07 3.71
CA PRO A 517 11.89 22.91 4.84
C PRO A 517 13.11 23.43 5.59
N LEU A 518 14.23 22.70 5.59
CA LEU A 518 15.48 23.16 6.22
C LEU A 518 16.01 24.43 5.55
N SER A 519 15.86 24.58 4.23
CA SER A 519 16.27 25.79 3.53
C SER A 519 15.45 27.01 3.99
N SER A 520 14.14 26.83 4.18
CA SER A 520 13.23 27.88 4.66
C SER A 520 13.40 28.15 6.16
N LEU A 521 13.53 27.12 6.98
CA LEU A 521 13.68 27.22 8.44
C LEU A 521 14.88 28.08 8.84
N PHE A 522 15.97 28.02 8.08
CA PHE A 522 17.21 28.74 8.37
C PHE A 522 17.47 29.94 7.44
N GLY A 523 16.54 30.28 6.55
CA GLY A 523 16.65 31.42 5.64
C GLY A 523 17.84 31.34 4.67
N LEU A 524 18.36 30.13 4.40
CA LEU A 524 19.59 29.88 3.64
C LEU A 524 19.37 29.68 2.13
N GLY A 525 18.13 29.79 1.68
CA GLY A 525 17.76 29.92 0.28
C GLY A 525 16.31 30.34 0.22
N GLY A 526 16.05 31.57 -0.24
CA GLY A 526 14.68 32.02 -0.49
C GLY A 526 13.97 31.03 -1.39
N SER A 527 12.67 30.79 -1.14
CA SER A 527 11.78 29.95 -1.95
C SER A 527 12.28 29.92 -3.37
N SER A 528 12.79 28.76 -3.81
CA SER A 528 13.39 28.60 -5.14
C SER A 528 12.45 29.25 -6.14
N GLY A 529 12.89 30.40 -6.67
CA GLY A 529 11.98 31.35 -7.30
C GLY A 529 11.37 30.69 -8.51
N SER A 530 10.10 30.28 -8.39
CA SER A 530 9.32 29.81 -9.52
C SER A 530 9.31 30.93 -10.55
N SER A 531 9.88 30.65 -11.73
CA SER A 531 10.16 31.68 -12.73
C SER A 531 9.03 31.69 -13.76
N GLY A 532 8.33 32.82 -13.90
CA GLY A 532 7.40 33.05 -15.01
C GLY A 532 8.08 33.35 -16.36
N SER A 533 9.40 33.13 -16.50
CA SER A 533 10.13 33.38 -17.76
C SER A 533 10.32 32.10 -18.55
N SER A 534 9.66 32.02 -19.72
CA SER A 534 9.80 30.89 -20.66
C SER A 534 11.26 30.63 -21.04
N ASP A 535 12.06 31.67 -21.35
CA ASP A 535 13.48 31.50 -21.69
C ASP A 535 14.29 30.83 -20.57
N MET A 536 14.03 31.21 -19.30
CA MET A 536 14.69 30.59 -18.15
C MET A 536 14.26 29.14 -18.00
N ILE A 537 12.95 28.87 -18.04
CA ILE A 537 12.41 27.50 -17.94
C ILE A 537 12.99 26.62 -19.05
N GLY A 538 13.02 27.11 -20.30
CA GLY A 538 13.60 26.41 -21.44
C GLY A 538 15.07 26.08 -21.24
N SER A 539 15.85 26.99 -20.66
CA SER A 539 17.24 26.72 -20.28
C SER A 539 17.37 25.66 -19.19
N LEU A 540 16.47 25.63 -18.20
CA LEU A 540 16.46 24.62 -17.13
C LEU A 540 16.11 23.24 -17.68
N LEU A 541 15.07 23.16 -18.50
CA LEU A 541 14.65 21.94 -19.20
C LEU A 541 15.79 21.42 -20.09
N SER A 542 16.40 22.29 -20.90
CA SER A 542 17.53 21.91 -21.76
C SER A 542 18.72 21.40 -20.95
N SER A 543 19.00 22.01 -19.80
CA SER A 543 20.06 21.56 -18.90
C SER A 543 19.74 20.19 -18.30
N PHE A 544 18.49 19.93 -17.94
CA PHE A 544 18.05 18.62 -17.43
C PHE A 544 18.20 17.55 -18.51
N LEU A 545 17.64 17.79 -19.70
CA LEU A 545 17.71 16.86 -20.84
C LEU A 545 19.13 16.63 -21.35
N GLY A 546 20.01 17.61 -21.20
CA GLY A 546 21.42 17.54 -21.59
C GLY A 546 22.35 16.86 -20.57
N GLY A 547 21.82 16.28 -19.48
CA GLY A 547 22.62 15.64 -18.42
C GLY A 547 23.36 16.63 -17.51
N GLY A 548 22.92 17.90 -17.46
CA GLY A 548 23.58 19.03 -16.80
C GLY A 548 23.50 19.07 -15.28
N GLY A 549 23.26 17.94 -14.60
CA GLY A 549 23.48 17.81 -13.15
C GLY A 549 22.42 18.40 -12.22
N ARG A 550 21.22 18.78 -12.71
CA ARG A 550 20.06 19.03 -11.84
C ARG A 550 19.26 17.74 -11.70
N SER A 551 19.21 17.18 -10.49
CA SER A 551 18.45 15.97 -10.19
C SER A 551 17.09 16.31 -9.59
N ILE A 552 16.02 15.83 -10.21
CA ILE A 552 14.73 15.65 -9.53
C ILE A 552 14.85 14.38 -8.68
N THR A 553 14.33 14.41 -7.46
CA THR A 553 14.40 13.28 -6.53
C THR A 553 13.85 12.02 -7.18
N GLY A 554 14.69 10.98 -7.28
CA GLY A 554 14.34 9.69 -7.88
C GLY A 554 14.54 9.56 -9.39
N LEU A 555 14.90 10.64 -10.10
CA LEU A 555 15.21 10.60 -11.53
C LEU A 555 16.72 10.57 -11.82
N ASP A 556 17.10 9.73 -12.78
CA ASP A 556 18.45 9.63 -13.34
C ASP A 556 18.42 9.23 -14.83
N ASP A 557 19.58 9.09 -15.46
CA ASP A 557 19.70 8.76 -16.89
C ASP A 557 19.05 7.40 -17.26
N SER A 558 18.76 6.53 -16.30
CA SER A 558 18.16 5.21 -16.54
C SER A 558 16.63 5.21 -16.59
N ASN A 559 15.97 6.27 -16.11
CA ASN A 559 14.50 6.33 -15.94
C ASN A 559 13.86 7.65 -16.43
N THR A 560 14.55 8.37 -17.31
CA THR A 560 14.13 9.64 -17.90
C THR A 560 13.82 9.54 -19.40
N SER A 561 13.66 8.34 -19.95
CA SER A 561 13.37 8.12 -21.37
C SER A 561 12.03 8.75 -21.79
N PHE A 562 11.06 8.81 -20.88
CA PHE A 562 9.79 9.51 -21.11
C PHE A 562 9.96 11.01 -21.43
N MET A 563 11.06 11.64 -21.00
CA MET A 563 11.35 13.07 -21.22
C MET A 563 12.09 13.36 -22.54
N GLN A 564 12.61 12.34 -23.25
CA GLN A 564 13.51 12.55 -24.39
C GLN A 564 12.85 13.29 -25.57
N ASP A 565 11.55 13.09 -25.78
CA ASP A 565 10.77 13.74 -26.84
C ASP A 565 10.00 14.97 -26.34
N THR A 566 10.50 15.66 -25.31
CA THR A 566 9.86 16.88 -24.79
C THR A 566 10.11 18.03 -25.74
N ASP A 567 9.03 18.69 -26.19
CA ASP A 567 9.13 19.98 -26.87
C ASP A 567 9.41 21.05 -25.81
N VAL A 568 10.67 21.49 -25.74
CA VAL A 568 11.14 22.41 -24.69
C VAL A 568 10.49 23.78 -24.83
N GLU A 569 10.22 24.25 -26.04
CA GLU A 569 9.65 25.58 -26.28
C GLU A 569 8.18 25.61 -25.82
N ASP A 570 7.36 24.68 -26.32
CA ASP A 570 5.95 24.57 -25.94
C ASP A 570 5.78 24.33 -24.43
N THR A 571 6.61 23.44 -23.86
CA THR A 571 6.57 23.14 -22.42
C THR A 571 6.93 24.36 -21.59
N ALA A 572 7.96 25.11 -21.98
CA ALA A 572 8.38 26.31 -21.27
C ALA A 572 7.33 27.44 -21.37
N GLU A 573 6.67 27.59 -22.52
CA GLU A 573 5.58 28.55 -22.70
C GLU A 573 4.39 28.23 -21.78
N TYR A 574 3.94 26.97 -21.77
CA TYR A 574 2.86 26.52 -20.87
C TYR A 574 3.20 26.79 -19.40
N LEU A 575 4.37 26.33 -18.94
CA LEU A 575 4.80 26.45 -17.55
C LEU A 575 4.98 27.92 -17.13
N SER A 576 5.42 28.79 -18.02
CA SER A 576 5.61 30.23 -17.72
C SER A 576 4.31 30.96 -17.38
N THR A 577 3.16 30.42 -17.81
CA THR A 577 1.82 30.99 -17.58
C THR A 577 1.00 30.21 -16.56
N HIS A 578 1.41 28.97 -16.25
CA HIS A 578 0.72 28.06 -15.34
C HIS A 578 1.64 27.60 -14.20
N TYR A 579 2.32 28.53 -13.54
CA TYR A 579 3.18 28.23 -12.39
C TYR A 579 2.60 28.72 -11.06
N PHE A 580 3.00 28.07 -9.98
CA PHE A 580 2.75 28.54 -8.62
C PHE A 580 3.84 29.54 -8.21
N ASP A 581 3.45 30.78 -7.89
CA ASP A 581 4.36 31.86 -7.51
C ASP A 581 4.69 31.79 -6.01
N ALA A 582 5.74 31.02 -5.71
CA ALA A 582 6.24 30.86 -4.34
C ALA A 582 6.67 32.18 -3.67
N SER A 583 6.90 33.27 -4.42
CA SER A 583 7.20 34.59 -3.84
C SER A 583 6.02 35.21 -3.12
N LYS A 584 4.80 34.66 -3.30
CA LYS A 584 3.58 35.07 -2.61
C LYS A 584 3.36 34.36 -1.28
N LEU A 585 4.19 33.39 -0.92
CA LEU A 585 4.13 32.67 0.35
C LEU A 585 4.64 33.52 1.52
N VAL A 586 4.00 34.67 1.75
CA VAL A 586 4.42 35.66 2.75
C VAL A 586 3.35 35.77 3.84
N TRP A 587 3.80 35.65 5.09
CA TRP A 587 2.94 35.85 6.25
C TRP A 587 2.74 37.34 6.53
N GLU A 588 1.48 37.75 6.66
CA GLU A 588 1.09 39.02 7.22
C GLU A 588 0.73 38.85 8.69
N LYS A 589 1.44 39.56 9.58
CA LYS A 589 1.12 39.56 11.00
C LYS A 589 0.07 40.63 11.30
N GLN A 590 -1.09 40.19 11.78
CA GLN A 590 -2.15 41.08 12.25
C GLN A 590 -2.48 40.71 13.71
N ASN A 591 -2.16 41.62 14.65
CA ASN A 591 -2.20 41.35 16.09
C ASN A 591 -1.33 40.14 16.47
N ASP A 592 -1.93 39.12 17.10
CA ASP A 592 -1.30 37.85 17.49
C ASP A 592 -1.52 36.72 16.47
N SER A 593 -2.12 37.02 15.32
CA SER A 593 -2.40 36.06 14.24
C SER A 593 -1.51 36.29 13.03
N TYR A 594 -1.22 35.21 12.29
CA TYR A 594 -0.50 35.25 11.02
C TYR A 594 -1.45 34.76 9.92
N THR A 595 -1.63 35.60 8.91
CA THR A 595 -2.51 35.32 7.77
C THR A 595 -1.71 35.33 6.47
N MET A 596 -2.12 34.53 5.49
CA MET A 596 -1.54 34.52 4.16
C MET A 596 -2.61 34.65 3.10
N LYS A 597 -2.39 35.60 2.19
CA LYS A 597 -3.30 35.89 1.10
C LYS A 597 -2.72 35.45 -0.24
N LEU A 598 -3.44 34.58 -0.94
CA LEU A 598 -3.18 34.20 -2.32
C LEU A 598 -4.41 34.53 -3.18
N SER A 599 -4.20 34.79 -4.47
CA SER A 599 -5.33 34.93 -5.40
C SER A 599 -5.99 33.57 -5.63
N GLU A 600 -7.27 33.58 -6.04
CA GLU A 600 -7.98 32.34 -6.38
C GLU A 600 -7.28 31.54 -7.49
N ASP A 601 -6.64 32.22 -8.45
CA ASP A 601 -5.85 31.54 -9.49
C ASP A 601 -4.68 30.76 -8.89
N GLN A 602 -3.98 31.32 -7.90
CA GLN A 602 -2.88 30.64 -7.21
C GLN A 602 -3.40 29.54 -6.27
N TRP A 603 -4.50 29.76 -5.56
CA TRP A 603 -5.15 28.70 -4.78
C TRP A 603 -5.59 27.52 -5.65
N SER A 604 -6.06 27.79 -6.87
CA SER A 604 -6.45 26.74 -7.83
C SER A 604 -5.28 25.86 -8.29
N MET A 605 -4.05 26.25 -7.99
CA MET A 605 -2.84 25.47 -8.26
C MET A 605 -2.44 24.58 -7.07
N VAL A 606 -3.04 24.76 -5.89
CA VAL A 606 -2.64 24.05 -4.66
C VAL A 606 -3.48 22.78 -4.49
N HIS A 607 -2.81 21.64 -4.51
CA HIS A 607 -3.43 20.34 -4.22
C HIS A 607 -3.38 20.02 -2.73
N LYS A 608 -2.22 20.22 -2.08
CA LYS A 608 -1.98 19.85 -0.68
C LYS A 608 -1.42 21.01 0.12
N LEU A 609 -1.81 21.07 1.39
CA LEU A 609 -1.29 22.00 2.38
C LEU A 609 -1.04 21.24 3.68
N ASP A 610 0.18 21.27 4.21
CA ASP A 610 0.53 20.69 5.50
C ASP A 610 1.31 21.70 6.34
N LEU A 611 1.15 21.63 7.65
CA LEU A 611 1.94 22.33 8.66
C LEU A 611 3.06 21.40 9.13
N ASN A 612 4.31 21.89 9.16
CA ASN A 612 5.45 21.22 9.78
C ASN A 612 5.90 21.98 11.02
N MET A 613 6.04 21.28 12.15
CA MET A 613 6.50 21.86 13.41
C MET A 613 7.86 21.30 13.81
N PHE A 614 8.83 22.19 13.99
CA PHE A 614 10.09 21.90 14.66
C PHE A 614 10.06 22.44 16.08
N TYR A 615 10.39 21.60 17.06
CA TYR A 615 10.50 21.99 18.46
C TYR A 615 11.98 22.13 18.88
N ASP A 616 12.35 23.30 19.38
CA ASP A 616 13.69 23.58 19.91
C ASP A 616 13.80 23.04 21.34
N ASP A 617 14.58 21.97 21.52
CA ASP A 617 14.82 21.37 22.83
C ASP A 617 15.97 22.03 23.62
N GLY A 618 16.57 23.09 23.06
CA GLY A 618 17.72 23.81 23.61
C GLY A 618 19.08 23.28 23.16
N GLU A 619 19.12 22.15 22.44
CA GLU A 619 20.32 21.60 21.81
C GLU A 619 20.23 21.56 20.28
N GLY A 620 19.01 21.65 19.74
CA GLY A 620 18.69 21.51 18.32
C GLY A 620 17.18 21.34 18.11
N TYR A 621 16.79 20.82 16.94
CA TYR A 621 15.40 20.76 16.52
C TYR A 621 14.88 19.33 16.42
N ILE A 622 13.81 19.03 17.15
CA ILE A 622 12.98 17.83 16.97
C ILE A 622 11.97 18.10 15.85
N ASP A 623 11.99 17.31 14.78
CA ASP A 623 10.94 17.32 13.74
C ASP A 623 9.73 16.55 14.24
N LEU A 624 8.63 17.26 14.50
CA LEU A 624 7.36 16.66 14.91
C LEU A 624 6.50 16.20 13.72
N GLY A 625 6.99 16.40 12.50
CA GLY A 625 6.41 15.92 11.25
C GLY A 625 5.38 16.88 10.65
N LEU A 626 4.53 16.33 9.78
CA LEU A 626 3.59 17.04 8.92
C LEU A 626 2.14 16.74 9.32
N ASP A 627 1.34 17.78 9.51
CA ASP A 627 -0.08 17.66 9.85
C ASP A 627 -0.92 18.67 9.08
N ASN A 628 -2.14 18.33 8.67
CA ASN A 628 -3.02 19.26 7.95
C ASN A 628 -3.81 20.15 8.90
N ILE A 629 -3.11 20.99 9.67
CA ILE A 629 -3.71 21.90 10.67
C ILE A 629 -3.56 23.36 10.22
N TYR A 630 -4.70 23.98 9.93
CA TYR A 630 -4.84 25.38 9.58
C TYR A 630 -6.33 25.76 9.60
N ASP A 631 -6.61 27.05 9.57
CA ASP A 631 -7.97 27.58 9.46
C ASP A 631 -8.03 28.66 8.38
N TRP A 632 -9.22 29.22 8.14
CA TRP A 632 -9.47 30.25 7.15
C TRP A 632 -10.14 31.46 7.79
N THR A 633 -9.72 32.67 7.42
CA THR A 633 -10.44 33.89 7.80
C THR A 633 -11.79 33.98 7.06
N GLU A 634 -12.68 34.88 7.50
CA GLU A 634 -13.95 35.15 6.78
C GLU A 634 -13.72 35.62 5.34
N ASP A 635 -12.60 36.32 5.09
CA ASP A 635 -12.19 36.79 3.76
C ASP A 635 -11.52 35.68 2.92
N GLY A 636 -11.34 34.49 3.48
CA GLY A 636 -10.69 33.36 2.83
C GLY A 636 -9.17 33.45 2.79
N ASP A 637 -8.54 34.20 3.70
CA ASP A 637 -7.09 34.14 3.85
C ASP A 637 -6.70 32.94 4.73
N LEU A 638 -5.57 32.30 4.45
CA LEU A 638 -5.05 31.19 5.26
C LEU A 638 -4.65 31.72 6.64
N LEU A 639 -5.17 31.12 7.70
CA LEU A 639 -4.83 31.43 9.09
C LEU A 639 -3.91 30.34 9.65
N ALA A 640 -2.70 30.75 10.05
CA ALA A 640 -1.72 29.84 10.64
C ALA A 640 -2.16 29.38 12.03
N ASP A 641 -1.96 28.09 12.32
CA ASP A 641 -2.01 27.58 13.68
C ASP A 641 -0.72 27.95 14.42
N THR A 642 -0.87 28.68 15.52
CA THR A 642 0.27 29.19 16.32
C THR A 642 0.26 28.69 17.76
N GLU A 643 -0.56 27.68 18.05
CA GLU A 643 -0.58 27.08 19.37
C GLU A 643 0.62 26.14 19.56
N LYS A 644 1.24 26.16 20.75
CA LYS A 644 2.33 25.24 21.13
C LYS A 644 1.79 23.87 21.56
N ASN A 645 0.96 23.25 20.71
CA ASN A 645 0.47 21.89 20.91
C ASN A 645 0.57 21.04 19.63
N TRP A 646 0.76 19.73 19.81
CA TRP A 646 0.97 18.78 18.72
C TRP A 646 0.31 17.43 19.00
N LEU A 647 0.18 16.59 17.98
CA LEU A 647 -0.42 15.26 18.10
C LEU A 647 0.29 14.45 19.19
N SER A 648 -0.50 13.77 20.00
CA SER A 648 -0.04 12.98 21.14
C SER A 648 -0.86 11.71 21.29
N ILE A 649 -0.19 10.62 21.66
CA ILE A 649 -0.80 9.33 22.00
C ILE A 649 -0.65 9.10 23.50
N ASN A 650 -1.77 9.00 24.22
CA ASN A 650 -1.82 8.96 25.69
C ASN A 650 -1.00 10.08 26.36
N GLY A 651 -1.04 11.29 25.78
CA GLY A 651 -0.31 12.46 26.27
C GLY A 651 1.20 12.48 25.98
N ASN A 652 1.73 11.50 25.25
CA ASN A 652 3.10 11.57 24.72
C ASN A 652 3.07 12.23 23.37
N VAL A 653 3.82 13.32 23.19
CA VAL A 653 3.98 13.99 21.89
C VAL A 653 4.71 13.03 20.94
N VAL A 654 4.22 12.93 19.71
CA VAL A 654 4.75 12.02 18.69
C VAL A 654 5.05 12.77 17.39
N ALA A 655 6.03 12.28 16.62
CA ALA A 655 6.15 12.71 15.24
C ALA A 655 4.99 12.12 14.43
N TYR A 656 4.29 12.96 13.66
CA TYR A 656 3.14 12.55 12.87
C TYR A 656 3.30 13.03 11.44
N TYR A 657 3.00 12.19 10.46
CA TYR A 657 3.09 12.52 9.04
C TYR A 657 1.77 12.22 8.34
N HIS A 658 1.04 13.28 8.00
CA HIS A 658 -0.18 13.23 7.19
C HIS A 658 0.13 12.68 5.79
N THR A 659 -0.60 11.63 5.41
CA THR A 659 -0.48 11.00 4.09
C THR A 659 -1.61 11.43 3.18
N ASP A 660 -2.86 11.22 3.58
CA ASP A 660 -4.05 11.29 2.73
C ASP A 660 -5.19 12.04 3.41
N THR A 661 -5.93 12.83 2.64
CA THR A 661 -7.24 13.35 3.00
C THR A 661 -8.22 13.03 1.87
N THR A 662 -9.10 12.06 2.09
CA THR A 662 -10.16 11.75 1.13
C THR A 662 -11.52 12.26 1.60
N THR A 663 -12.28 12.84 0.68
CA THR A 663 -13.66 13.27 0.90
C THR A 663 -14.59 12.52 -0.05
N SER A 664 -15.68 11.97 0.48
CA SER A 664 -16.74 11.31 -0.30
C SER A 664 -18.10 11.73 0.25
N GLY A 665 -18.79 12.62 -0.47
CA GLY A 665 -20.00 13.27 0.06
C GLY A 665 -19.65 14.10 1.29
N ASP A 666 -20.31 13.85 2.41
CA ASP A 666 -20.06 14.51 3.71
C ASP A 666 -19.00 13.79 4.56
N ASP A 667 -18.51 12.62 4.13
CA ASP A 667 -17.51 11.84 4.84
C ASP A 667 -16.09 12.25 4.46
N THR A 668 -15.32 12.70 5.45
CA THR A 668 -13.90 12.98 5.31
C THR A 668 -13.09 12.00 6.13
N ILE A 669 -12.11 11.36 5.49
CA ILE A 669 -11.16 10.44 6.12
C ILE A 669 -9.77 11.03 5.95
N ILE A 670 -9.08 11.24 7.06
CA ILE A 670 -7.70 11.74 7.09
C ILE A 670 -6.83 10.64 7.65
N THR A 671 -5.76 10.30 6.94
CA THR A 671 -4.83 9.24 7.31
C THR A 671 -3.43 9.82 7.43
N GLY A 672 -2.67 9.34 8.39
CA GLY A 672 -1.24 9.58 8.49
C GLY A 672 -0.57 8.47 9.28
N TYR A 673 0.71 8.63 9.56
CA TYR A 673 1.45 7.66 10.37
C TYR A 673 2.32 8.29 11.45
N VAL A 674 2.58 7.49 12.48
CA VAL A 674 3.52 7.77 13.55
C VAL A 674 4.63 6.70 13.49
N PRO A 675 5.88 7.06 13.19
CA PRO A 675 6.99 6.12 13.18
C PRO A 675 7.29 5.65 14.60
N ALA A 676 7.48 4.35 14.77
CA ALA A 676 7.66 3.72 16.08
C ALA A 676 8.45 2.40 16.00
N PHE A 677 8.86 1.90 17.16
CA PHE A 677 9.13 0.48 17.36
C PHE A 677 7.92 -0.19 18.02
N LEU A 678 7.43 -1.25 17.40
CA LEU A 678 6.46 -2.17 17.98
C LEU A 678 7.22 -3.42 18.46
N ASN A 679 7.32 -3.60 19.77
CA ASN A 679 8.06 -4.69 20.40
C ASN A 679 9.52 -4.83 19.88
N GLY A 680 10.14 -3.71 19.49
CA GLY A 680 11.50 -3.65 18.94
C GLY A 680 11.59 -3.77 17.41
N GLU A 681 10.49 -3.94 16.69
CA GLU A 681 10.45 -3.91 15.22
C GLU A 681 10.03 -2.52 14.71
N ARG A 682 10.75 -1.96 13.74
CA ARG A 682 10.43 -0.63 13.16
C ARG A 682 9.15 -0.71 12.35
N VAL A 683 8.20 0.16 12.67
CA VAL A 683 6.87 0.22 12.06
C VAL A 683 6.39 1.66 11.92
N ASN A 684 5.41 1.86 11.06
CA ASN A 684 4.60 3.08 10.96
C ASN A 684 3.21 2.79 11.52
N LEU A 685 2.89 3.31 12.71
CA LEU A 685 1.55 3.24 13.29
C LEU A 685 0.60 4.09 12.46
N ILE A 686 -0.43 3.50 11.89
CA ILE A 686 -1.37 4.22 11.03
C ILE A 686 -2.47 4.85 11.87
N ILE A 687 -2.64 6.15 11.72
CA ILE A 687 -3.62 6.97 12.43
C ILE A 687 -4.71 7.38 11.44
N VAL A 688 -5.96 7.17 11.82
CA VAL A 688 -7.13 7.51 10.99
C VAL A 688 -8.07 8.43 11.77
N PHE A 689 -8.43 9.56 11.15
CA PHE A 689 -9.50 10.45 11.60
C PHE A 689 -10.68 10.34 10.64
N ASN A 690 -11.89 10.18 11.16
CA ASN A 690 -13.11 10.15 10.36
C ASN A 690 -14.30 10.72 11.15
N ASN A 691 -15.45 10.85 10.51
CA ASN A 691 -16.65 11.42 11.14
C ASN A 691 -17.09 10.67 12.42
N ALA A 692 -16.92 9.34 12.46
CA ALA A 692 -17.22 8.53 13.64
C ALA A 692 -16.18 8.66 14.77
N ASN A 693 -14.93 8.97 14.43
CA ASN A 693 -13.79 9.10 15.34
C ASN A 693 -13.04 10.41 15.03
N PRO A 694 -13.64 11.58 15.32
CA PRO A 694 -13.06 12.87 14.94
C PRO A 694 -11.75 13.18 15.66
N ASN A 695 -11.51 12.52 16.80
CA ASN A 695 -10.25 12.64 17.56
C ASN A 695 -9.15 11.68 17.07
N GLY A 696 -9.47 10.80 16.13
CA GLY A 696 -8.56 9.80 15.58
C GLY A 696 -8.45 8.52 16.42
N PHE A 697 -7.99 7.45 15.76
CA PHE A 697 -7.63 6.17 16.41
C PHE A 697 -6.44 5.51 15.68
N ILE A 698 -5.77 4.57 16.35
CA ILE A 698 -4.70 3.76 15.75
C ILE A 698 -5.35 2.59 14.99
N ALA A 699 -5.22 2.57 13.67
CA ALA A 699 -5.82 1.55 12.80
C ALA A 699 -4.96 0.28 12.67
N GLY A 700 -3.68 0.36 13.02
CA GLY A 700 -2.72 -0.75 12.98
C GLY A 700 -1.30 -0.23 12.79
N ALA A 701 -0.35 -1.12 12.45
CA ALA A 701 1.05 -0.74 12.24
C ALA A 701 1.61 -1.35 10.95
N SER A 702 2.13 -0.56 10.01
CA SER A 702 2.77 -1.09 8.80
C SER A 702 4.26 -1.31 9.00
N THR A 703 4.82 -2.38 8.45
CA THR A 703 6.28 -2.60 8.49
C THR A 703 6.98 -1.51 7.69
N ASP A 704 8.01 -0.90 8.28
CA ASP A 704 8.79 0.15 7.64
C ASP A 704 10.12 -0.40 7.14
N TYR A 705 10.15 -0.77 5.85
CA TYR A 705 11.35 -1.32 5.21
C TYR A 705 12.36 -0.22 4.91
N VAL A 706 13.55 -0.30 5.50
CA VAL A 706 14.63 0.66 5.29
C VAL A 706 15.54 0.17 4.15
N ASN A 707 16.19 1.08 3.41
CA ASN A 707 17.27 0.77 2.46
C ASN A 707 16.89 -0.13 1.26
N GLY A 708 15.66 -0.04 0.74
CA GLY A 708 15.28 -0.76 -0.50
C GLY A 708 15.24 -2.28 -0.34
N GLU A 709 14.93 -2.77 0.87
CA GLU A 709 14.80 -4.19 1.17
C GLU A 709 13.80 -4.92 0.25
N THR A 710 12.80 -4.20 -0.26
CA THR A 710 11.87 -4.70 -1.28
C THR A 710 11.26 -3.55 -2.08
N ASN A 711 10.92 -3.82 -3.34
CA ASN A 711 10.08 -2.95 -4.17
C ASN A 711 8.59 -3.41 -4.18
N ALA A 712 8.29 -4.52 -3.50
CA ALA A 712 6.90 -4.98 -3.29
C ALA A 712 6.30 -4.27 -2.08
N VAL A 713 4.99 -4.03 -2.12
CA VAL A 713 4.27 -3.46 -0.99
C VAL A 713 3.84 -4.59 -0.07
N ALA A 714 4.12 -4.44 1.22
CA ALA A 714 3.81 -5.50 2.15
C ALA A 714 2.31 -5.64 2.41
N LYS A 715 1.88 -6.88 2.63
CA LYS A 715 0.54 -7.30 3.11
C LYS A 715 0.13 -6.75 4.49
N ASN A 716 0.86 -5.83 5.12
CA ASN A 716 0.70 -5.60 6.55
C ASN A 716 0.36 -4.17 6.96
N LEU A 717 -0.81 -4.07 7.57
CA LEU A 717 -0.97 -3.48 8.90
C LEU A 717 -0.93 -4.62 9.94
N THR A 718 0.17 -4.76 10.68
CA THR A 718 0.31 -5.56 11.89
C THR A 718 -0.76 -5.16 12.92
N GLU A 719 -1.48 -6.16 13.45
CA GLU A 719 -2.42 -5.98 14.55
C GLU A 719 -1.67 -5.65 15.85
N LEU A 720 -2.18 -4.67 16.59
CA LEU A 720 -1.68 -4.30 17.91
C LEU A 720 -2.44 -5.09 18.97
N ASN A 721 -1.72 -5.80 19.83
CA ASN A 721 -2.28 -6.57 20.93
C ASN A 721 -2.14 -5.80 22.24
N ASN A 722 -3.18 -5.87 23.09
CA ASN A 722 -3.11 -5.34 24.46
C ASN A 722 -1.84 -5.88 25.17
N GLY A 723 -0.96 -4.98 25.59
CA GLY A 723 0.33 -5.32 26.20
C GLY A 723 1.57 -5.09 25.31
N ASP A 724 1.39 -4.86 24.02
CA ASP A 724 2.47 -4.51 23.10
C ASP A 724 3.19 -3.23 23.53
N LYS A 725 4.49 -3.15 23.26
CA LYS A 725 5.35 -2.02 23.60
C LYS A 725 5.54 -1.12 22.39
N LEU A 726 5.26 0.17 22.57
CA LEU A 726 5.41 1.21 21.57
C LEU A 726 6.46 2.22 22.04
N ASP A 727 7.52 2.37 21.25
CA ASP A 727 8.50 3.46 21.38
C ASP A 727 8.41 4.33 20.13
N PHE A 728 7.97 5.57 20.28
CA PHE A 728 7.83 6.50 19.15
C PHE A 728 9.19 7.06 18.72
N ILE A 729 9.33 7.39 17.44
CA ILE A 729 10.58 7.86 16.84
C ILE A 729 10.36 9.24 16.21
N CYS A 730 11.39 10.08 16.17
CA CYS A 730 11.41 11.38 15.48
C CYS A 730 12.77 11.63 14.82
N ASP A 731 12.81 12.52 13.84
CA ASP A 731 14.08 13.01 13.26
C ASP A 731 14.60 14.22 14.03
N TYR A 732 15.94 14.35 14.11
CA TYR A 732 16.60 15.44 14.82
C TYR A 732 17.70 16.13 14.00
N TYR A 733 17.75 17.45 14.14
CA TYR A 733 18.67 18.32 13.40
C TYR A 733 19.44 19.22 14.36
N ASP A 734 20.71 19.47 14.06
CA ASP A 734 21.47 20.51 14.75
C ASP A 734 21.08 21.91 14.25
N TYR A 735 21.59 22.95 14.92
CA TYR A 735 21.39 24.35 14.51
C TYR A 735 22.11 24.72 13.20
N ASP A 736 22.93 23.82 12.64
CA ASP A 736 23.66 23.98 11.38
C ASP A 736 22.98 23.24 10.20
N MET A 737 21.73 22.79 10.37
CA MET A 737 20.91 22.06 9.38
C MET A 737 21.34 20.62 9.07
N ASN A 738 22.26 20.05 9.85
CA ASN A 738 22.67 18.69 9.60
C ASN A 738 21.71 17.73 10.31
N TYR A 739 21.11 16.84 9.52
CA TYR A 739 20.46 15.65 10.07
C TYR A 739 21.45 14.90 10.94
N GLN A 740 21.11 14.71 12.21
CA GLN A 740 21.95 13.99 13.15
C GLN A 740 21.63 12.50 13.11
N ASP A 741 20.40 12.17 13.47
CA ASP A 741 19.86 10.82 13.48
C ASP A 741 18.34 10.89 13.78
N SER A 742 17.73 9.72 13.78
CA SER A 742 16.44 9.45 14.40
C SER A 742 16.62 9.12 15.89
N TYR A 743 15.68 9.56 16.73
CA TYR A 743 15.70 9.41 18.19
C TYR A 743 14.35 8.93 18.71
N MET A 744 14.34 8.24 19.86
CA MET A 744 13.08 7.98 20.56
C MET A 744 12.50 9.30 21.09
N ILE A 745 11.19 9.49 20.98
CA ILE A 745 10.48 10.67 21.50
C ILE A 745 9.47 10.28 22.57
N GLY A 746 9.47 11.03 23.66
CA GLY A 746 8.60 10.78 24.82
C GLY A 746 8.91 9.47 25.53
N GLU A 747 7.89 8.93 26.21
CA GLU A 747 8.00 7.71 26.99
C GLU A 747 7.48 6.48 26.23
N GLN A 748 8.02 5.30 26.58
CA GLN A 748 7.50 4.04 26.07
C GLN A 748 6.06 3.83 26.57
N VAL A 749 5.15 3.53 25.66
CA VAL A 749 3.75 3.26 25.99
C VAL A 749 3.44 1.77 25.83
N THR A 750 2.55 1.26 26.67
CA THR A 750 1.97 -0.06 26.47
C THR A 750 0.64 0.10 25.75
N TYR A 751 0.51 -0.51 24.57
CA TYR A 751 -0.71 -0.46 23.80
C TYR A 751 -1.88 -1.08 24.56
N SER A 752 -3.03 -0.42 24.44
CA SER A 752 -4.32 -1.01 24.80
C SER A 752 -5.43 -0.51 23.88
N ASP A 753 -6.60 -1.15 23.88
CA ASP A 753 -7.73 -0.70 23.06
C ASP A 753 -8.29 0.68 23.49
N ASN A 754 -7.87 1.21 24.65
CA ASN A 754 -8.29 2.51 25.19
C ASN A 754 -7.27 3.63 24.93
N MET A 755 -6.37 3.47 23.95
CA MET A 755 -5.40 4.51 23.60
C MET A 755 -6.13 5.77 23.14
N THR A 756 -5.66 6.93 23.63
CA THR A 756 -6.27 8.23 23.34
C THR A 756 -5.38 9.07 22.44
N ILE A 757 -5.99 9.70 21.44
CA ILE A 757 -5.33 10.64 20.53
C ILE A 757 -5.85 12.05 20.82
N SER A 758 -4.92 12.98 20.98
CA SER A 758 -5.19 14.38 21.30
C SER A 758 -4.06 15.28 20.82
N ASN A 759 -4.27 16.60 20.90
CA ASN A 759 -3.22 17.60 20.78
C ASN A 759 -2.85 18.06 22.20
N THR A 760 -1.59 17.88 22.62
CA THR A 760 -1.10 18.31 23.95
C THR A 760 0.07 19.26 23.82
N SER A 761 0.40 19.99 24.89
CA SER A 761 1.50 20.96 24.86
C SER A 761 2.82 20.29 24.52
N VAL A 762 3.59 20.90 23.62
CA VAL A 762 4.94 20.43 23.27
C VAL A 762 6.01 20.85 24.27
N GLY A 763 5.69 21.74 25.21
CA GLY A 763 6.61 22.23 26.24
C GLY A 763 6.96 23.72 26.11
N ASP A 764 7.96 24.14 26.88
CA ASP A 764 8.34 25.55 27.01
C ASP A 764 9.32 26.01 25.93
N GLY A 765 9.98 25.10 25.21
CA GLY A 765 10.91 25.40 24.11
C GLY A 765 10.23 26.14 22.95
N ALA A 766 11.01 26.82 22.11
CA ALA A 766 10.46 27.55 20.97
C ALA A 766 9.97 26.57 19.89
N CYS A 767 8.89 26.94 19.18
CA CYS A 767 8.40 26.20 18.03
C CYS A 767 8.64 27.00 16.76
N HIS A 768 9.12 26.32 15.71
CA HIS A 768 9.21 26.86 14.37
C HIS A 768 8.18 26.15 13.50
N ILE A 769 7.22 26.91 12.99
CA ILE A 769 6.12 26.39 12.18
C ILE A 769 6.30 26.85 10.74
N LEU A 770 6.29 25.89 9.82
CA LEU A 770 6.33 26.12 8.38
C LEU A 770 5.10 25.49 7.74
N TYR A 771 4.69 26.03 6.61
CA TYR A 771 3.63 25.44 5.79
C TYR A 771 4.20 24.95 4.47
N ARG A 772 3.84 23.72 4.10
CA ARG A 772 4.20 23.06 2.85
C ARG A 772 3.01 23.09 1.91
N PHE A 773 3.19 23.71 0.75
CA PHE A 773 2.24 23.73 -0.34
C PHE A 773 2.71 22.77 -1.42
N SER A 774 1.86 21.86 -1.87
CA SER A 774 2.12 21.01 -3.04
C SER A 774 1.22 21.45 -4.18
N ASP A 775 1.80 21.76 -5.34
CA ASP A 775 1.06 22.26 -6.50
C ASP A 775 0.56 21.16 -7.46
N ILE A 776 -0.05 21.56 -8.58
CA ILE A 776 -0.54 20.66 -9.64
C ILE A 776 0.56 19.86 -10.37
N TYR A 777 1.84 20.14 -10.12
CA TYR A 777 2.99 19.39 -10.62
C TYR A 777 3.59 18.51 -9.53
N ASN A 778 2.92 18.39 -8.38
CA ASN A 778 3.40 17.73 -7.18
C ASN A 778 4.73 18.31 -6.68
N GLN A 779 4.95 19.62 -6.92
CA GLN A 779 6.11 20.33 -6.42
C GLN A 779 5.81 20.94 -5.06
N ASP A 780 6.70 20.68 -4.09
CA ASP A 780 6.61 21.22 -2.74
C ASP A 780 7.27 22.60 -2.63
N TYR A 781 6.57 23.54 -1.99
CA TYR A 781 7.04 24.88 -1.62
C TYR A 781 6.83 25.11 -0.13
N TRP A 782 7.75 25.84 0.49
CA TRP A 782 7.75 26.06 1.93
C TRP A 782 7.68 27.54 2.26
N THR A 783 6.84 27.89 3.23
CA THR A 783 6.76 29.25 3.76
C THR A 783 7.96 29.57 4.66
N GLU A 784 8.20 30.86 4.88
CA GLU A 784 9.10 31.31 5.94
C GLU A 784 8.57 30.86 7.32
N PRO A 785 9.46 30.51 8.27
CA PRO A 785 9.04 29.99 9.57
C PRO A 785 8.37 31.06 10.44
N ILE A 786 7.25 30.69 11.05
CA ILE A 786 6.68 31.42 12.17
C ILE A 786 7.35 30.89 13.44
N VAL A 787 8.08 31.76 14.14
CA VAL A 787 8.74 31.42 15.41
C VAL A 787 7.84 31.79 16.59
N ILE A 788 7.45 30.79 17.36
CA ILE A 788 6.62 30.91 18.56
C ILE A 788 7.53 30.66 19.75
N LYS A 789 7.67 31.67 20.61
CA LYS A 789 8.53 31.60 21.79
C LYS A 789 7.76 31.07 22.98
#